data_AF-A0A5C5XSG5-F1
#
_entry.id   AF-A0A5C5XSG5-F1
#
_cell.length_a   1.000
_cell.length_b   1.000
_cell.length_c   1.000
_cell.angle_alpha   90.00
_cell.angle_beta   90.00
_cell.angle_gamma   90.00
#
_symmetry.space_group_name_H-M   'P 1'
#
loop_
_entity.id
_entity.type
_entity.pdbx_description
1 polymer ?
#
loop_
_entity_poly.entity_id
_entity_poly.type
_entity_poly.pdbx_seq_one_letter_code
_entity_poly.pdbx_strand_id
1 'polypeptide(L)'
;MNPPASAAGSTRIACVACQHANDPSAKFCASCGHSLYESCIQCGKPVLLDQKFCGSCGADLNAAVQKHRAQLESWMAMAIDKTKQNDFKESLALLNRVANQTDVRYRDLADHAKKAIEKVEGISNSLQSDTQQRLQLAQQAFQSRQYTQVVESLSKVSESLLTEEAQRILRVSRHHVDQVSALRGELSERIEHKDWATAGHLLEQLLELVPGDPKYTKLAQQAAGKLIKSVSRRAARHDYLGALAKLEAIPEFCRDDEHATELNRIRNIHWLASQFEPEPYATATLGRIAVRYSKDSPHDGRATQLVNDLAARLKKAPQDQRRASPSYLAPPTAWLGGDAALFALPKSIDTQAAPDFRRRPGRFAVATGLALQGLGLARIDRALGMKKRLLGGLGGRGRTTCWGIDIGTSTIHAVLLRKEKSDDRPVVVQTYFAELESPVCRVGNDQREPVIIKAAIEKMLETIDVGDTDVFSSFSSSQVVSRFLTLPPVKDKMVANLIEQETRQQIPIPIEDLDVVTYVGQLGEDESKGRPALIAAAKKHLVQIRMDLLKDSGLNVVGLQNESVALVNFAAFEFQDVFEEEIEPVGGVAKVPSVALIDAGASSTRLAFVSAEHCWYWTIDSGSEELTSVLARISQQTKEEAEKLKCNPAALPKPADMYDPVEQKLAALRGRLERIAGEGLGENEHFQVQQTWCFGGACLAHAWIRRVMLAATS
;
A
#
# COMPACT_ATOMS: atom_id res chain seq x y z
N MET A 1 -137.66 -16.00 -17.33
CA MET A 1 -136.45 -16.25 -18.13
C MET A 1 -135.91 -14.92 -18.65
N ASN A 2 -134.59 -14.84 -18.88
CA ASN A 2 -133.71 -13.69 -19.23
C ASN A 2 -133.02 -12.96 -18.05
N PRO A 3 -131.72 -12.58 -18.18
CA PRO A 3 -130.56 -13.29 -17.59
C PRO A 3 -129.69 -12.41 -16.65
N PRO A 4 -128.64 -12.95 -16.00
CA PRO A 4 -127.79 -12.19 -15.08
C PRO A 4 -126.64 -11.46 -15.81
N ALA A 5 -126.32 -10.24 -15.38
CA ALA A 5 -125.16 -9.48 -15.85
C ALA A 5 -123.97 -9.64 -14.87
N SER A 6 -122.89 -10.17 -15.44
CA SER A 6 -121.55 -10.42 -14.92
C SER A 6 -120.94 -9.29 -14.09
N ALA A 7 -120.32 -9.69 -12.96
CA ALA A 7 -119.36 -8.89 -12.22
C ALA A 7 -118.00 -8.88 -12.95
N ALA A 8 -117.59 -7.73 -13.47
CA ALA A 8 -116.22 -7.49 -13.91
C ALA A 8 -115.44 -6.82 -12.76
N GLY A 9 -114.63 -7.59 -12.04
CA GLY A 9 -113.66 -7.07 -11.09
C GLY A 9 -112.57 -6.31 -11.85
N SER A 10 -112.49 -4.99 -11.67
CA SER A 10 -111.41 -4.18 -12.26
C SER A 10 -110.11 -4.47 -11.51
N THR A 11 -109.28 -5.37 -12.02
CA THR A 11 -107.86 -5.45 -11.64
C THR A 11 -107.20 -4.17 -12.14
N ARG A 12 -106.87 -3.21 -11.26
CA ARG A 12 -106.18 -1.97 -11.63
C ARG A 12 -104.66 -2.19 -11.55
N ILE A 13 -103.89 -1.58 -12.46
CA ILE A 13 -102.43 -1.61 -12.46
C ILE A 13 -101.91 -0.49 -11.56
N ALA A 14 -101.15 -0.82 -10.53
CA ALA A 14 -100.52 0.20 -9.69
C ALA A 14 -99.26 0.75 -10.37
N CYS A 15 -99.18 2.07 -10.53
CA CYS A 15 -97.96 2.69 -11.03
C CYS A 15 -96.84 2.56 -9.99
N VAL A 16 -95.72 1.93 -10.33
CA VAL A 16 -94.56 1.79 -9.41
C VAL A 16 -93.92 3.14 -9.02
N ALA A 17 -94.19 4.22 -9.75
CA ALA A 17 -93.63 5.54 -9.48
C ALA A 17 -94.48 6.40 -8.53
N CYS A 18 -95.81 6.28 -8.56
CA CYS A 18 -96.70 7.15 -7.76
C CYS A 18 -97.86 6.41 -7.08
N GLN A 19 -97.93 5.09 -7.21
CA GLN A 19 -98.98 4.20 -6.69
C GLN A 19 -100.40 4.49 -7.19
N HIS A 20 -100.55 5.41 -8.14
CA HIS A 20 -101.85 5.66 -8.77
C HIS A 20 -102.35 4.40 -9.48
N ALA A 21 -103.61 4.06 -9.26
CA ALA A 21 -104.25 2.90 -9.86
C ALA A 21 -104.73 3.25 -11.27
N ASN A 22 -104.20 2.56 -12.28
CA ASN A 22 -104.47 2.82 -13.68
C ASN A 22 -105.31 1.70 -14.28
N ASP A 23 -105.98 2.04 -15.38
CA ASP A 23 -106.69 1.07 -16.21
C ASP A 23 -105.71 0.03 -16.78
N PRO A 24 -106.09 -1.27 -16.86
CA PRO A 24 -105.30 -2.33 -17.48
C PRO A 24 -104.75 -2.05 -18.89
N SER A 25 -105.44 -1.22 -19.67
CA SER A 25 -105.06 -0.86 -21.04
C SER A 25 -104.12 0.35 -21.13
N ALA A 26 -103.88 1.04 -20.02
CA ALA A 26 -103.04 2.23 -20.00
C ALA A 26 -101.57 1.87 -20.22
N LYS A 27 -100.93 2.52 -21.21
CA LYS A 27 -99.48 2.37 -21.47
C LYS A 27 -98.62 3.26 -20.58
N PHE A 28 -99.20 4.33 -20.06
CA PHE A 28 -98.58 5.31 -19.19
C PHE A 28 -99.53 5.63 -18.03
N CYS A 29 -98.97 5.95 -16.88
CA CYS A 29 -99.73 6.33 -15.70
C CYS A 29 -100.46 7.65 -15.94
N ALA A 30 -101.77 7.69 -15.68
CA ALA A 30 -102.60 8.88 -15.87
C ALA A 30 -102.25 10.05 -14.93
N SER A 31 -101.64 9.76 -13.77
CA SER A 31 -101.19 10.78 -12.82
C SER A 31 -99.79 11.34 -13.14
N CYS A 32 -98.78 10.48 -13.32
CA CYS A 32 -97.38 10.92 -13.42
C CYS A 32 -96.72 10.68 -14.79
N GLY A 33 -97.43 10.11 -15.77
CA GLY A 33 -96.91 9.85 -17.12
C GLY A 33 -95.88 8.71 -17.22
N HIS A 34 -95.52 8.04 -16.13
CA HIS A 34 -94.56 6.93 -16.16
C HIS A 34 -95.09 5.74 -16.95
N SER A 35 -94.26 5.08 -17.77
CA SER A 35 -94.71 3.88 -18.50
C SER A 35 -95.16 2.80 -17.50
N LEU A 36 -96.25 2.11 -17.81
CA LEU A 36 -96.74 0.99 -17.00
C LEU A 36 -96.15 -0.35 -17.47
N TYR A 37 -95.36 -0.30 -18.54
CA TYR A 37 -94.70 -1.45 -19.16
C TYR A 37 -93.19 -1.31 -19.10
N GLU A 38 -92.52 -2.43 -18.96
CA GLU A 38 -91.08 -2.57 -19.09
C GLU A 38 -90.74 -3.75 -20.00
N SER A 39 -89.47 -3.98 -20.29
CA SER A 39 -89.04 -5.17 -21.04
C SER A 39 -88.65 -6.29 -20.08
N CYS A 40 -89.15 -7.50 -20.29
CA CYS A 40 -88.70 -8.67 -19.54
C CYS A 40 -87.18 -8.84 -19.70
N ILE A 41 -86.45 -8.93 -18.58
CA ILE A 41 -84.98 -9.03 -18.60
C ILE A 41 -84.45 -10.29 -19.31
N GLN A 42 -85.29 -11.32 -19.49
CA GLN A 42 -84.91 -12.61 -20.07
C GLN A 42 -85.27 -12.75 -21.55
N CYS A 43 -86.39 -12.18 -22.01
CA CYS A 43 -86.85 -12.33 -23.40
C CYS A 43 -87.13 -11.02 -24.13
N GLY A 44 -86.96 -9.86 -23.47
CA GLY A 44 -87.13 -8.53 -24.05
C GLY A 44 -88.57 -8.12 -24.35
N LYS A 45 -89.56 -9.01 -24.21
CA LYS A 45 -90.96 -8.69 -24.50
C LYS A 45 -91.57 -7.78 -23.42
N PRO A 46 -92.51 -6.90 -23.79
CA PRO A 46 -93.13 -5.98 -22.84
C PRO A 46 -93.91 -6.74 -21.76
N VAL A 47 -93.66 -6.39 -20.50
CA VAL A 47 -94.34 -6.91 -19.31
C VAL A 47 -94.86 -5.74 -18.48
N LEU A 48 -95.95 -5.95 -17.75
CA LEU A 48 -96.47 -4.95 -16.84
C LEU A 48 -95.58 -4.83 -15.61
N LEU A 49 -95.44 -3.63 -15.06
CA LEU A 49 -94.55 -3.36 -13.92
C LEU A 49 -94.98 -4.05 -12.61
N ASP A 50 -96.24 -4.47 -12.49
CA ASP A 50 -96.78 -5.24 -11.36
C ASP A 50 -96.90 -6.76 -11.65
N GLN A 51 -96.45 -7.20 -12.82
CA GLN A 51 -96.53 -8.58 -13.27
C GLN A 51 -95.47 -9.45 -12.58
N LYS A 52 -95.90 -10.54 -11.95
CA LYS A 52 -94.99 -11.46 -11.23
C LYS A 52 -94.16 -12.36 -12.16
N PHE A 53 -94.77 -12.84 -13.25
CA PHE A 53 -94.11 -13.74 -14.21
C PHE A 53 -94.33 -13.26 -15.64
N CYS A 54 -93.30 -13.30 -16.49
CA CYS A 54 -93.43 -12.93 -17.89
C CYS A 54 -94.40 -13.87 -18.62
N GLY A 55 -95.50 -13.31 -19.14
CA GLY A 55 -96.52 -14.07 -19.87
C GLY A 55 -96.05 -14.68 -21.19
N SER A 56 -94.82 -14.37 -21.64
CA SER A 56 -94.24 -14.93 -22.86
C SER A 56 -93.16 -16.00 -22.63
N CYS A 57 -92.35 -15.90 -21.58
CA CYS A 57 -91.23 -16.82 -21.35
C CYS A 57 -91.23 -17.49 -19.96
N GLY A 58 -92.17 -17.13 -19.08
CA GLY A 58 -92.30 -17.71 -17.75
C GLY A 58 -91.32 -17.19 -16.70
N ALA A 59 -90.40 -16.27 -17.05
CA ALA A 59 -89.42 -15.73 -16.11
C ALA A 59 -90.07 -15.02 -14.92
N ASP A 60 -89.56 -15.28 -13.71
CA ASP A 60 -89.95 -14.57 -12.48
C ASP A 60 -89.35 -13.16 -12.48
N LEU A 61 -90.21 -12.17 -12.71
CA LEU A 61 -89.83 -10.77 -12.85
C LEU A 61 -89.49 -10.16 -11.48
N ASN A 62 -90.12 -10.62 -10.40
CA ASN A 62 -89.77 -10.18 -9.05
C ASN A 62 -88.41 -10.69 -8.63
N ALA A 63 -88.11 -11.97 -8.88
CA ALA A 63 -86.79 -12.55 -8.60
C ALA A 63 -85.70 -11.85 -9.42
N ALA A 64 -85.97 -11.49 -10.68
CA ALA A 64 -85.06 -10.71 -11.51
C ALA A 64 -84.79 -9.31 -10.95
N VAL A 65 -85.84 -8.59 -10.53
CA VAL A 65 -85.72 -7.25 -9.93
C VAL A 65 -84.92 -7.29 -8.63
N GLN A 66 -85.21 -8.28 -7.76
CA GLN A 66 -84.48 -8.48 -6.50
C GLN A 66 -83.02 -8.87 -6.73
N LYS A 67 -82.75 -9.75 -7.70
CA LYS A 67 -81.39 -10.15 -8.07
C LYS A 67 -80.57 -8.96 -8.56
N HIS A 68 -81.16 -8.10 -9.40
CA HIS A 68 -80.47 -6.89 -9.87
C HIS A 68 -80.27 -5.89 -8.73
N ARG A 69 -81.25 -5.71 -7.84
CA ARG A 69 -81.09 -4.89 -6.64
C ARG A 69 -79.92 -5.34 -5.78
N ALA A 70 -79.85 -6.64 -5.48
CA ALA A 70 -78.75 -7.22 -4.69
C ALA A 70 -77.37 -7.02 -5.37
N GLN A 71 -77.33 -7.03 -6.71
CA GLN A 71 -76.11 -6.72 -7.45
C GLN A 71 -75.69 -5.25 -7.31
N LEU A 72 -76.64 -4.32 -7.41
CA LEU A 72 -76.37 -2.89 -7.22
C LEU A 72 -75.91 -2.60 -5.79
N GLU A 73 -76.55 -3.20 -4.79
CA GLU A 73 -76.15 -3.12 -3.38
C GLU A 73 -74.74 -3.69 -3.16
N SER A 74 -74.42 -4.81 -3.81
CA SER A 74 -73.08 -5.39 -3.78
C SER A 74 -72.02 -4.44 -4.37
N TRP A 75 -72.30 -3.79 -5.50
CA TRP A 75 -71.39 -2.77 -6.06
C TRP A 75 -71.22 -1.57 -5.15
N MET A 76 -72.27 -1.11 -4.47
CA MET A 76 -72.15 -0.06 -3.46
C MET A 76 -71.25 -0.49 -2.29
N ALA A 77 -71.39 -1.72 -1.80
CA ALA A 77 -70.53 -2.25 -0.75
C ALA A 77 -69.06 -2.37 -1.20
N MET A 78 -68.82 -2.85 -2.43
CA MET A 78 -67.48 -2.90 -3.02
C MET A 78 -66.88 -1.51 -3.20
N ALA A 79 -67.68 -0.50 -3.57
CA ALA A 79 -67.20 0.87 -3.69
C ALA A 79 -66.72 1.42 -2.35
N ILE A 80 -67.42 1.13 -1.25
CA ILE A 80 -66.98 1.52 0.10
C ILE A 80 -65.63 0.89 0.44
N ASP A 81 -65.45 -0.39 0.12
CA ASP A 81 -64.18 -1.09 0.33
C ASP A 81 -63.05 -0.49 -0.52
N LYS A 82 -63.33 -0.16 -1.78
CA LYS A 82 -62.39 0.52 -2.68
C LYS A 82 -62.01 1.92 -2.19
N THR A 83 -62.96 2.69 -1.67
CA THR A 83 -62.67 3.99 -1.02
C THR A 83 -61.75 3.82 0.18
N LYS A 84 -61.95 2.78 1.01
CA LYS A 84 -61.06 2.50 2.16
C LYS A 84 -59.64 2.11 1.72
N GLN A 85 -59.50 1.52 0.54
CA GLN A 85 -58.22 1.18 -0.08
C GLN A 85 -57.57 2.36 -0.83
N ASN A 86 -58.17 3.56 -0.80
CA ASN A 86 -57.79 4.73 -1.62
C ASN A 86 -57.86 4.49 -3.14
N ASP A 87 -58.57 3.45 -3.59
CA ASP A 87 -58.85 3.19 -5.01
C ASP A 87 -60.11 3.95 -5.43
N PHE A 88 -59.98 5.28 -5.46
CA PHE A 88 -61.10 6.18 -5.77
C PHE A 88 -61.61 5.99 -7.20
N LYS A 89 -60.72 5.59 -8.12
CA LYS A 89 -61.08 5.34 -9.52
C LYS A 89 -62.07 4.18 -9.64
N GLU A 90 -61.76 3.04 -9.02
CA GLU A 90 -62.65 1.88 -9.04
C GLU A 90 -63.91 2.13 -8.21
N SER A 91 -63.79 2.80 -7.06
CA SER A 91 -64.93 3.20 -6.24
C SER A 91 -65.93 4.07 -7.01
N LEU A 92 -65.46 5.12 -7.68
CA LEU A 92 -66.30 5.99 -8.50
C LEU A 92 -66.86 5.24 -9.71
N ALA A 93 -66.12 4.32 -10.33
CA ALA A 93 -66.63 3.49 -11.43
C ALA A 93 -67.81 2.61 -10.98
N LEU A 94 -67.70 1.97 -9.81
CA LEU A 94 -68.77 1.15 -9.21
C LEU A 94 -69.99 2.01 -8.86
N LEU A 95 -69.79 3.17 -8.23
CA LEU A 95 -70.89 4.07 -7.87
C LEU A 95 -71.58 4.65 -9.09
N ASN A 96 -70.84 5.02 -10.15
CA ASN A 96 -71.43 5.51 -11.40
C ASN A 96 -72.32 4.46 -12.09
N ARG A 97 -71.98 3.16 -12.00
CA ARG A 97 -72.85 2.08 -12.51
C ARG A 97 -74.20 2.04 -11.80
N VAL A 98 -74.24 2.40 -10.52
CA VAL A 98 -75.48 2.46 -9.71
C VAL A 98 -76.20 3.80 -9.91
N ALA A 99 -75.48 4.91 -9.96
CA ALA A 99 -76.04 6.26 -10.14
C ALA A 99 -76.72 6.46 -11.50
N ASN A 100 -76.26 5.75 -12.54
CA ASN A 100 -76.80 5.80 -13.89
C ASN A 100 -78.03 4.90 -14.12
N GLN A 101 -78.55 4.24 -13.08
CA GLN A 101 -79.78 3.45 -13.20
C GLN A 101 -80.98 4.37 -13.43
N THR A 102 -81.70 4.16 -14.53
CA THR A 102 -82.86 4.98 -14.94
C THR A 102 -84.20 4.42 -14.49
N ASP A 103 -84.23 3.16 -14.04
CA ASP A 103 -85.43 2.49 -13.56
C ASP A 103 -85.86 3.06 -12.19
N VAL A 104 -87.13 3.43 -12.07
CA VAL A 104 -87.70 4.06 -10.88
C VAL A 104 -87.61 3.15 -9.65
N ARG A 105 -87.61 1.82 -9.84
CA ARG A 105 -87.50 0.83 -8.74
C ARG A 105 -86.15 0.84 -8.04
N TYR A 106 -85.12 1.43 -8.64
CA TYR A 106 -83.78 1.58 -8.07
C TYR A 106 -83.42 3.04 -7.80
N ARG A 107 -84.38 3.97 -7.88
CA ARG A 107 -84.14 5.40 -7.70
C ARG A 107 -83.52 5.71 -6.33
N ASP A 108 -83.93 5.00 -5.30
CA ASP A 108 -83.34 5.08 -3.95
C ASP A 108 -81.84 4.75 -3.97
N LEU A 109 -81.45 3.64 -4.61
CA LEU A 109 -80.04 3.24 -4.75
C LEU A 109 -79.24 4.21 -5.64
N ALA A 110 -79.83 4.69 -6.73
CA ALA A 110 -79.21 5.67 -7.62
C ALA A 110 -78.96 7.01 -6.92
N ASP A 111 -79.92 7.50 -6.12
CA ASP A 111 -79.78 8.74 -5.35
C ASP A 111 -78.76 8.58 -4.20
N HIS A 112 -78.72 7.42 -3.54
CA HIS A 112 -77.66 7.12 -2.57
C HIS A 112 -76.28 7.06 -3.23
N ALA A 113 -76.16 6.47 -4.43
CA ALA A 113 -74.92 6.39 -5.17
C ALA A 113 -74.41 7.78 -5.59
N LYS A 114 -75.30 8.70 -6.02
CA LYS A 114 -74.92 10.10 -6.32
C LYS A 114 -74.35 10.83 -5.11
N LYS A 115 -75.01 10.73 -3.95
CA LYS A 115 -74.49 11.29 -2.68
C LYS A 115 -73.16 10.66 -2.28
N ALA A 116 -72.99 9.36 -2.50
CA ALA A 116 -71.74 8.67 -2.23
C ALA A 116 -70.62 9.14 -3.17
N ILE A 117 -70.90 9.40 -4.46
CA ILE A 117 -69.94 9.97 -5.42
C ILE A 117 -69.43 11.32 -4.92
N GLU A 118 -70.31 12.25 -4.58
CA GLU A 118 -69.92 13.58 -4.05
C GLU A 118 -69.01 13.45 -2.82
N LYS A 119 -69.33 12.50 -1.93
CA LYS A 119 -68.54 12.24 -0.73
C LYS A 119 -67.17 11.63 -1.07
N VAL A 120 -67.11 10.68 -2.00
CA VAL A 120 -65.86 10.03 -2.44
C VAL A 120 -64.96 11.02 -3.17
N GLU A 121 -65.50 11.86 -4.05
CA GLU A 121 -64.77 12.94 -4.73
C GLU A 121 -64.24 13.96 -3.72
N GLY A 122 -65.05 14.37 -2.73
CA GLY A 122 -64.61 15.26 -1.65
C GLY A 122 -63.44 14.66 -0.85
N ILE A 123 -63.51 13.38 -0.49
CA ILE A 123 -62.43 12.66 0.20
C ILE A 123 -61.18 12.59 -0.69
N SER A 124 -61.33 12.23 -1.97
CA SER A 124 -60.23 12.10 -2.93
C SER A 124 -59.49 13.42 -3.13
N ASN A 125 -60.24 14.51 -3.34
CA ASN A 125 -59.67 15.86 -3.51
C ASN A 125 -58.93 16.34 -2.26
N SER A 126 -59.51 16.11 -1.08
CA SER A 126 -58.85 16.44 0.20
C SER A 126 -57.55 15.66 0.36
N LEU A 127 -57.56 14.34 0.10
CA LEU A 127 -56.38 13.50 0.23
C LEU A 127 -55.29 13.86 -0.77
N GLN A 128 -55.66 14.17 -2.02
CA GLN A 128 -54.73 14.60 -3.07
C GLN A 128 -54.07 15.93 -2.71
N SER A 129 -54.86 16.91 -2.26
CA SER A 129 -54.36 18.22 -1.80
C SER A 129 -53.39 18.07 -0.62
N ASP A 130 -53.77 17.32 0.42
CA ASP A 130 -52.93 17.10 1.60
C ASP A 130 -51.62 16.37 1.23
N THR A 131 -51.70 15.37 0.35
CA THR A 131 -50.53 14.63 -0.14
C THR A 131 -49.59 15.57 -0.91
N GLN A 132 -50.12 16.36 -1.84
CA GLN A 132 -49.34 17.30 -2.64
C GLN A 132 -48.64 18.34 -1.75
N GLN A 133 -49.34 18.87 -0.74
CA GLN A 133 -48.75 19.80 0.22
C GLN A 133 -47.60 19.16 1.01
N ARG A 134 -47.78 17.93 1.49
CA ARG A 134 -46.74 17.18 2.23
C ARG A 134 -45.52 16.88 1.38
N LEU A 135 -45.72 16.51 0.11
CA LEU A 135 -44.63 16.28 -0.84
C LEU A 135 -43.82 17.55 -1.08
N GLN A 136 -44.49 18.70 -1.25
CA GLN A 136 -43.83 19.98 -1.45
C GLN A 136 -43.03 20.43 -0.23
N LEU A 137 -43.61 20.33 0.97
CA LEU A 137 -42.93 20.63 2.24
C LEU A 137 -41.70 19.72 2.43
N ALA A 138 -41.85 18.42 2.17
CA ALA A 138 -40.74 17.48 2.26
C ALA A 138 -39.62 17.81 1.27
N GLN A 139 -39.94 18.22 0.05
CA GLN A 139 -38.94 18.59 -0.95
C GLN A 139 -38.17 19.86 -0.54
N GLN A 140 -38.86 20.88 -0.02
CA GLN A 140 -38.24 22.10 0.51
C GLN A 140 -37.36 21.82 1.72
N ALA A 141 -37.84 20.98 2.65
CA ALA A 141 -37.07 20.55 3.81
C ALA A 141 -35.83 19.76 3.40
N PHE A 142 -35.93 18.87 2.40
CA PHE A 142 -34.80 18.11 1.89
C PHE A 142 -33.73 19.01 1.25
N GLN A 143 -34.14 19.99 0.45
CA GLN A 143 -33.24 21.01 -0.12
C GLN A 143 -32.52 21.83 0.96
N SER A 144 -33.22 22.10 2.07
CA SER A 144 -32.68 22.81 3.23
C SER A 144 -31.96 21.89 4.23
N ARG A 145 -31.75 20.60 3.90
CA ARG A 145 -31.14 19.55 4.75
C ARG A 145 -31.84 19.32 6.10
N GLN A 146 -33.14 19.61 6.17
CA GLN A 146 -33.98 19.42 7.36
C GLN A 146 -34.60 18.01 7.38
N TYR A 147 -33.77 16.98 7.43
CA TYR A 147 -34.18 15.57 7.24
C TYR A 147 -35.25 15.08 8.23
N THR A 148 -35.25 15.57 9.48
CA THR A 148 -36.30 15.22 10.46
C THR A 148 -37.69 15.68 9.99
N GLN A 149 -37.79 16.88 9.42
CA GLN A 149 -39.05 17.41 8.89
C GLN A 149 -39.50 16.64 7.64
N VAL A 150 -38.55 16.16 6.82
CA VAL A 150 -38.86 15.28 5.68
C VAL A 150 -39.51 13.98 6.16
N VAL A 151 -38.90 13.32 7.15
CA VAL A 151 -39.42 12.07 7.72
C VAL A 151 -40.79 12.31 8.34
N GLU A 152 -40.99 13.39 9.09
CA GLU A 152 -42.28 13.72 9.69
C GLU A 152 -43.38 13.99 8.63
N SER A 153 -43.01 14.69 7.55
CA SER A 153 -43.95 15.06 6.49
C SER A 153 -44.41 13.85 5.69
N LEU A 154 -43.47 12.98 5.30
CA LEU A 154 -43.74 11.84 4.40
C LEU A 154 -44.16 10.56 5.14
N SER A 155 -43.80 10.36 6.41
CA SER A 155 -44.25 9.17 7.18
C SER A 155 -45.77 9.12 7.39
N LYS A 156 -46.46 10.26 7.25
CA LYS A 156 -47.92 10.39 7.36
C LYS A 156 -48.65 10.13 6.03
N VAL A 157 -47.92 9.94 4.93
CA VAL A 157 -48.48 9.63 3.60
C VAL A 157 -48.41 8.12 3.38
N SER A 158 -49.50 7.53 2.87
CA SER A 158 -49.52 6.11 2.52
C SER A 158 -48.52 5.81 1.40
N GLU A 159 -47.86 4.65 1.47
CA GLU A 159 -46.80 4.26 0.53
C GLU A 159 -47.28 4.23 -0.93
N SER A 160 -48.55 3.87 -1.17
CA SER A 160 -49.17 3.85 -2.50
C SER A 160 -49.36 5.23 -3.13
N LEU A 161 -49.29 6.30 -2.33
CA LEU A 161 -49.46 7.69 -2.76
C LEU A 161 -48.12 8.44 -2.89
N LEU A 162 -47.01 7.80 -2.52
CA LEU A 162 -45.68 8.37 -2.67
C LEU A 162 -45.13 8.13 -4.08
N THR A 163 -44.57 9.17 -4.69
CA THR A 163 -43.79 9.03 -5.92
C THR A 163 -42.45 8.33 -5.63
N GLU A 164 -41.82 7.73 -6.65
CA GLU A 164 -40.50 7.09 -6.49
C GLU A 164 -39.45 8.05 -5.91
N GLU A 165 -39.49 9.31 -6.33
CA GLU A 165 -38.60 10.36 -5.82
C GLU A 165 -38.86 10.67 -4.34
N ALA A 166 -40.14 10.77 -3.94
CA ALA A 166 -40.50 10.98 -2.54
C ALA A 166 -40.08 9.79 -1.66
N GLN A 167 -40.22 8.56 -2.17
CA GLN A 167 -39.72 7.36 -1.49
C GLN A 167 -38.20 7.39 -1.34
N ARG A 168 -37.46 7.80 -2.37
CA ARG A 168 -36.01 7.97 -2.32
C ARG A 168 -35.59 9.01 -1.29
N ILE A 169 -36.21 10.19 -1.32
CA ILE A 169 -35.99 11.28 -0.35
C ILE A 169 -36.27 10.80 1.08
N LEU A 170 -37.36 10.07 1.30
CA LEU A 170 -37.72 9.52 2.61
C LEU A 170 -36.68 8.50 3.10
N ARG A 171 -36.23 7.58 2.24
CA ARG A 171 -35.19 6.59 2.59
C ARG A 171 -33.89 7.27 3.00
N VAL A 172 -33.39 8.21 2.19
CA VAL A 172 -32.16 8.97 2.50
C VAL A 172 -32.30 9.74 3.81
N SER A 173 -33.44 10.41 4.00
CA SER A 173 -33.68 11.21 5.21
C SER A 173 -33.81 10.35 6.46
N ARG A 174 -34.46 9.18 6.39
CA ARG A 174 -34.51 8.21 7.50
C ARG A 174 -33.11 7.74 7.86
N HIS A 175 -32.34 7.31 6.88
CA HIS A 175 -30.97 6.86 7.12
C HIS A 175 -30.12 7.94 7.79
N HIS A 176 -30.21 9.19 7.32
CA HIS A 176 -29.51 10.30 7.95
C HIS A 176 -29.95 10.54 9.40
N VAL A 177 -31.27 10.56 9.67
CA VAL A 177 -31.81 10.74 11.03
C VAL A 177 -31.37 9.61 11.96
N ASP A 178 -31.38 8.35 11.48
CA ASP A 178 -30.97 7.18 12.24
C ASP A 178 -29.48 7.22 12.57
N GLN A 179 -28.63 7.57 11.59
CA GLN A 179 -27.18 7.75 11.81
C GLN A 179 -26.90 8.84 12.87
N VAL A 180 -27.52 10.01 12.72
CA VAL A 180 -27.35 11.12 13.67
C VAL A 180 -27.83 10.71 15.06
N SER A 181 -28.94 9.96 15.16
CA SER A 181 -29.46 9.45 16.43
C SER A 181 -28.51 8.44 17.09
N ALA A 182 -27.96 7.50 16.33
CA ALA A 182 -26.99 6.53 16.83
C ALA A 182 -25.71 7.22 17.35
N LEU A 183 -25.13 8.13 16.55
CA LEU A 183 -23.94 8.89 16.95
C LEU A 183 -24.20 9.75 18.19
N ARG A 184 -25.39 10.33 18.34
CA ARG A 184 -25.79 11.05 19.55
C ARG A 184 -25.80 10.15 20.80
N GLY A 185 -26.35 8.94 20.67
CA GLY A 185 -26.40 7.96 21.75
C GLY A 185 -24.99 7.59 22.21
N GLU A 186 -24.13 7.22 21.27
CA GLU A 186 -22.74 6.85 21.58
C GLU A 186 -21.95 8.04 22.14
N LEU A 187 -22.10 9.25 21.58
CA LEU A 187 -21.44 10.44 22.09
C LEU A 187 -21.79 10.71 23.57
N SER A 188 -23.06 10.55 23.94
CA SER A 188 -23.50 10.73 25.34
C SER A 188 -22.77 9.76 26.27
N GLU A 189 -22.75 8.47 25.91
CA GLU A 189 -22.06 7.42 26.66
C GLU A 189 -20.56 7.71 26.80
N ARG A 190 -19.87 8.09 25.71
CA ARG A 190 -18.43 8.42 25.76
C ARG A 190 -18.15 9.61 26.66
N ILE A 191 -18.99 10.64 26.62
CA ILE A 191 -18.85 11.83 27.48
C ILE A 191 -19.05 11.46 28.96
N GLU A 192 -20.03 10.63 29.28
CA GLU A 192 -20.30 10.13 30.64
C GLU A 192 -19.09 9.37 31.21
N HIS A 193 -18.47 8.52 30.39
CA HIS A 193 -17.23 7.82 30.74
C HIS A 193 -15.96 8.67 30.63
N LYS A 194 -16.07 9.95 30.25
CA LYS A 194 -14.95 10.88 30.06
C LYS A 194 -13.94 10.41 29.01
N ASP A 195 -14.37 9.60 28.05
CA ASP A 195 -13.56 9.19 26.91
C ASP A 195 -13.59 10.26 25.82
N TRP A 196 -12.84 11.33 26.06
CA TRP A 196 -12.78 12.49 25.18
C TRP A 196 -12.15 12.20 23.81
N ALA A 197 -11.40 11.10 23.66
CA ALA A 197 -10.79 10.77 22.37
C ALA A 197 -11.85 10.22 21.40
N THR A 198 -12.59 9.20 21.83
CA THR A 198 -13.70 8.67 21.03
C THR A 198 -14.79 9.72 20.83
N ALA A 199 -15.11 10.51 21.88
CA ALA A 199 -16.05 11.62 21.75
C ALA A 199 -15.61 12.66 20.70
N GLY A 200 -14.31 12.93 20.57
CA GLY A 200 -13.76 13.82 19.54
C GLY A 200 -14.05 13.32 18.12
N HIS A 201 -13.75 12.06 17.83
CA HIS A 201 -14.06 11.45 16.53
C HIS A 201 -15.57 11.42 16.22
N LEU A 202 -16.40 11.12 17.21
CA LEU A 202 -17.87 11.14 17.04
C LEU A 202 -18.39 12.58 16.77
N LEU A 203 -17.79 13.58 17.39
CA LEU A 203 -18.13 14.98 17.17
C LEU A 203 -17.72 15.47 15.77
N GLU A 204 -16.59 15.00 15.24
CA GLU A 204 -16.17 15.25 13.86
C GLU A 204 -17.20 14.72 12.87
N GLN A 205 -17.61 13.46 13.00
CA GLN A 205 -18.67 12.86 12.16
C GLN A 205 -20.02 13.58 12.30
N LEU A 206 -20.40 13.98 13.53
CA LEU A 206 -21.64 14.72 13.76
C LEU A 206 -21.62 16.12 13.13
N LEU A 207 -20.47 16.81 13.13
CA LEU A 207 -20.30 18.12 12.50
C LEU A 207 -20.28 18.02 10.97
N GLU A 208 -19.83 16.91 10.39
CA GLU A 208 -19.98 16.64 8.95
C GLU A 208 -21.44 16.41 8.55
N LEU A 209 -22.17 15.63 9.36
CA LEU A 209 -23.59 15.33 9.09
C LEU A 209 -24.51 16.53 9.37
N VAL A 210 -24.24 17.29 10.43
CA VAL A 210 -25.04 18.44 10.89
C VAL A 210 -24.15 19.68 11.03
N PRO A 211 -23.68 20.26 9.91
CA PRO A 211 -22.74 21.38 9.94
C PRO A 211 -23.35 22.62 10.57
N GLY A 212 -22.58 23.27 11.44
CA GLY A 212 -22.97 24.53 12.09
C GLY A 212 -23.91 24.38 13.29
N ASP A 213 -24.21 23.17 13.76
CA ASP A 213 -25.00 22.97 14.98
C ASP A 213 -24.26 23.57 16.20
N PRO A 214 -24.85 24.57 16.91
CA PRO A 214 -24.19 25.23 18.04
C PRO A 214 -23.86 24.30 19.20
N LYS A 215 -24.66 23.24 19.40
CA LYS A 215 -24.46 22.26 20.48
C LYS A 215 -23.21 21.43 20.21
N TYR A 216 -23.06 20.88 19.00
CA TYR A 216 -21.89 20.07 18.65
C TYR A 216 -20.63 20.92 18.55
N THR A 217 -20.75 22.14 18.03
CA THR A 217 -19.63 23.10 18.01
C THR A 217 -19.09 23.35 19.41
N LYS A 218 -19.97 23.62 20.38
CA LYS A 218 -19.58 23.84 21.78
C LYS A 218 -18.98 22.58 22.43
N LEU A 219 -19.56 21.41 22.17
CA LEU A 219 -19.04 20.14 22.68
C LEU A 219 -17.67 19.79 22.08
N ALA A 220 -17.46 20.08 20.79
CA ALA A 220 -16.17 19.91 20.11
C ALA A 220 -15.10 20.79 20.75
N GLN A 221 -15.39 22.07 20.99
CA GLN A 221 -14.49 22.97 21.71
C GLN A 221 -14.19 22.47 23.14
N GLN A 222 -15.19 21.96 23.85
CA GLN A 222 -15.00 21.37 25.17
C GLN A 222 -14.11 20.11 25.11
N ALA A 223 -14.35 19.21 24.17
CA ALA A 223 -13.56 18.00 23.97
C ALA A 223 -12.10 18.36 23.62
N ALA A 224 -11.89 19.29 22.68
CA ALA A 224 -10.58 19.80 22.31
C ALA A 224 -9.82 20.34 23.54
N GLY A 225 -10.46 21.17 24.37
CA GLY A 225 -9.84 21.68 25.60
C GLY A 225 -9.46 20.58 26.61
N LYS A 226 -10.21 19.47 26.68
CA LYS A 226 -9.86 18.30 27.52
C LYS A 226 -8.71 17.49 26.91
N LEU A 227 -8.72 17.31 25.59
CA LEU A 227 -7.68 16.61 24.85
C LEU A 227 -6.34 17.33 24.94
N ILE A 228 -6.29 18.64 24.69
CA ILE A 228 -5.08 19.47 24.83
C ILE A 228 -4.47 19.34 26.23
N LYS A 229 -5.29 19.42 27.29
CA LYS A 229 -4.81 19.18 28.67
C LYS A 229 -4.29 17.76 28.89
N SER A 230 -4.83 16.78 28.19
CA SER A 230 -4.31 15.41 28.21
C SER A 230 -2.97 15.30 27.47
N VAL A 231 -2.82 15.97 26.33
CA VAL A 231 -1.58 16.02 25.53
C VAL A 231 -0.45 16.55 26.40
N SER A 232 -0.61 17.72 27.04
CA SER A 232 0.43 18.31 27.89
C SER A 232 0.82 17.38 29.05
N ARG A 233 -0.15 16.72 29.70
CA ARG A 233 0.12 15.77 30.80
C ARG A 233 0.87 14.52 30.33
N ARG A 234 0.53 13.98 29.16
CA ARG A 234 1.19 12.80 28.59
C ARG A 234 2.59 13.13 28.11
N ALA A 235 2.75 14.25 27.40
CA ALA A 235 4.05 14.76 26.97
C ALA A 235 5.00 15.02 28.16
N ALA A 236 4.49 15.57 29.27
CA ALA A 236 5.27 15.76 30.52
C ALA A 236 5.71 14.45 31.18
N ARG A 237 5.03 13.33 30.89
CA ARG A 237 5.39 11.97 31.32
C ARG A 237 6.11 11.18 30.22
N HIS A 238 6.52 11.86 29.14
CA HIS A 238 7.22 11.29 27.99
C HIS A 238 6.43 10.19 27.26
N ASP A 239 5.10 10.19 27.41
CA ASP A 239 4.17 9.33 26.68
C ASP A 239 3.74 10.04 25.38
N TYR A 240 4.66 10.08 24.41
CA TYR A 240 4.43 10.78 23.15
C TYR A 240 3.42 10.08 22.25
N LEU A 241 3.42 8.74 22.22
CA LEU A 241 2.44 7.98 21.44
C LEU A 241 1.01 8.23 21.95
N GLY A 242 0.81 8.19 23.27
CA GLY A 242 -0.47 8.54 23.87
C GLY A 242 -0.84 10.01 23.67
N ALA A 243 0.14 10.93 23.60
CA ALA A 243 -0.11 12.33 23.29
C ALA A 243 -0.57 12.53 21.83
N LEU A 244 0.06 11.85 20.85
CA LEU A 244 -0.35 11.87 19.44
C LEU A 244 -1.80 11.44 19.25
N ALA A 245 -2.18 10.31 19.84
CA ALA A 245 -3.55 9.80 19.76
C ALA A 245 -4.58 10.81 20.31
N LYS A 246 -4.20 11.68 21.26
CA LYS A 246 -5.09 12.74 21.76
C LYS A 246 -5.12 13.98 20.85
N LEU A 247 -4.03 14.30 20.16
CA LEU A 247 -4.00 15.39 19.17
C LEU A 247 -4.82 15.04 17.93
N GLU A 248 -4.73 13.79 17.45
CA GLU A 248 -5.48 13.31 16.29
C GLU A 248 -6.98 13.23 16.56
N ALA A 249 -7.37 13.00 17.82
CA ALA A 249 -8.78 12.99 18.24
C ALA A 249 -9.40 14.39 18.38
N ILE A 250 -8.64 15.48 18.22
CA ILE A 250 -9.21 16.84 18.22
C ILE A 250 -9.98 17.02 16.90
N PRO A 251 -11.28 17.35 16.91
CA PRO A 251 -12.06 17.55 15.69
C PRO A 251 -11.43 18.60 14.77
N GLU A 252 -11.47 18.41 13.45
CA GLU A 252 -10.87 19.33 12.47
C GLU A 252 -11.29 20.79 12.66
N PHE A 253 -12.56 21.03 12.96
CA PHE A 253 -13.10 22.36 13.25
C PHE A 253 -12.38 23.11 14.39
N CYS A 254 -11.73 22.39 15.32
CA CYS A 254 -11.00 22.96 16.45
C CYS A 254 -9.49 23.01 16.23
N ARG A 255 -8.97 22.64 15.06
CA ARG A 255 -7.53 22.65 14.77
C ARG A 255 -7.12 24.01 14.21
N ASP A 256 -6.05 24.56 14.76
CA ASP A 256 -5.43 25.82 14.36
C ASP A 256 -3.92 25.62 14.13
N ASP A 257 -3.19 26.72 13.88
CA ASP A 257 -1.74 26.68 13.67
C ASP A 257 -0.98 26.17 14.91
N GLU A 258 -1.52 26.37 16.12
CA GLU A 258 -0.94 25.86 17.36
C GLU A 258 -1.07 24.33 17.43
N HIS A 259 -2.22 23.77 17.05
CA HIS A 259 -2.42 22.32 16.92
C HIS A 259 -1.42 21.72 15.94
N ALA A 260 -1.29 22.29 14.74
CA ALA A 260 -0.35 21.81 13.74
C ALA A 260 1.10 21.88 14.24
N THR A 261 1.47 22.94 14.96
CA THR A 261 2.81 23.09 15.56
C THR A 261 3.07 22.02 16.62
N GLU A 262 2.14 21.82 17.55
CA GLU A 262 2.27 20.84 18.63
C GLU A 262 2.25 19.39 18.09
N LEU A 263 1.42 19.10 17.10
CA LEU A 263 1.40 17.81 16.41
C LEU A 263 2.76 17.49 15.78
N ASN A 264 3.33 18.43 15.02
CA ASN A 264 4.66 18.26 14.43
C ASN A 264 5.74 18.06 15.51
N ARG A 265 5.68 18.84 16.61
CA ARG A 265 6.63 18.72 17.73
C ARG A 265 6.57 17.33 18.36
N ILE A 266 5.39 16.85 18.73
CA ILE A 266 5.22 15.54 19.37
C ILE A 266 5.58 14.41 18.39
N ARG A 267 5.19 14.48 17.11
CA ARG A 267 5.57 13.47 16.10
C ARG A 267 7.09 13.36 15.98
N ASN A 268 7.78 14.49 15.92
CA ASN A 268 9.24 14.52 15.84
C ASN A 268 9.89 13.90 17.08
N ILE A 269 9.46 14.28 18.28
CA ILE A 269 10.00 13.73 19.53
C ILE A 269 9.74 12.22 19.61
N HIS A 270 8.53 11.78 19.25
CA HIS A 270 8.18 10.36 19.22
C HIS A 270 9.07 9.59 18.24
N TRP A 271 9.27 10.10 17.02
CA TRP A 271 10.16 9.49 16.04
C TRP A 271 11.57 9.39 16.58
N LEU A 272 12.13 10.46 17.16
CA LEU A 272 13.47 10.47 17.76
C LEU A 272 13.60 9.41 18.86
N ALA A 273 12.64 9.34 19.78
CA ALA A 273 12.61 8.37 20.86
C ALA A 273 12.55 6.91 20.35
N SER A 274 11.84 6.66 19.26
CA SER A 274 11.68 5.31 18.68
C SER A 274 12.93 4.76 18.00
N GLN A 275 13.98 5.58 17.80
CA GLN A 275 15.16 5.13 17.04
C GLN A 275 16.12 4.23 17.83
N PHE A 276 16.05 4.19 19.16
CA PHE A 276 17.08 3.55 19.99
C PHE A 276 16.82 2.07 20.27
N GLU A 277 15.61 1.73 20.69
CA GLU A 277 15.25 0.37 21.13
C GLU A 277 15.52 -0.73 20.07
N PRO A 278 15.30 -0.50 18.76
CA PRO A 278 15.50 -1.54 17.78
C PRO A 278 16.87 -1.42 17.06
N GLU A 279 17.73 -0.45 17.41
CA GLU A 279 19.00 -0.24 16.72
C GLU A 279 20.12 -1.11 17.31
N PRO A 280 20.72 -2.03 16.54
CA PRO A 280 21.71 -2.96 17.09
C PRO A 280 23.07 -2.36 17.40
N TYR A 281 23.43 -1.23 16.79
CA TYR A 281 24.79 -0.67 16.84
C TYR A 281 24.81 0.77 17.34
N ALA A 282 25.82 1.09 18.15
CA ALA A 282 26.07 2.46 18.53
C ALA A 282 26.82 3.15 17.39
N THR A 283 26.13 4.04 16.68
CA THR A 283 26.69 4.81 15.55
C THR A 283 26.78 6.29 15.88
N ALA A 284 27.66 7.02 15.19
CA ALA A 284 27.72 8.48 15.31
C ALA A 284 26.39 9.15 14.94
N THR A 285 25.66 8.58 13.97
CA THR A 285 24.33 9.06 13.56
C THR A 285 23.30 8.87 14.68
N LEU A 286 23.27 7.70 15.32
CA LEU A 286 22.41 7.46 16.48
C LEU A 286 22.74 8.40 17.65
N GLY A 287 24.03 8.71 17.85
CA GLY A 287 24.47 9.72 18.81
C GLY A 287 23.93 11.13 18.50
N ARG A 288 23.95 11.56 17.22
CA ARG A 288 23.33 12.84 16.81
C ARG A 288 21.81 12.86 17.04
N ILE A 289 21.13 11.73 16.79
CA ILE A 289 19.71 11.56 17.09
C ILE A 289 19.45 11.68 18.60
N ALA A 290 20.28 11.07 19.44
CA ALA A 290 20.19 11.20 20.91
C ALA A 290 20.37 12.64 21.39
N VAL A 291 21.34 13.37 20.84
CA VAL A 291 21.56 14.78 21.17
C VAL A 291 20.33 15.63 20.82
N ARG A 292 19.75 15.42 19.62
CA ARG A 292 18.52 16.12 19.26
C ARG A 292 17.35 15.70 20.14
N TYR A 293 17.18 14.41 20.44
CA TYR A 293 16.13 13.94 21.33
C TYR A 293 16.21 14.59 22.71
N SER A 294 17.41 14.68 23.28
CA SER A 294 17.65 15.36 24.56
C SER A 294 17.35 16.86 24.50
N LYS A 295 17.67 17.54 23.39
CA LYS A 295 17.32 18.95 23.18
C LYS A 295 15.81 19.17 23.05
N ASP A 296 15.14 18.33 22.29
CA ASP A 296 13.70 18.44 22.02
C ASP A 296 12.86 17.93 23.22
N SER A 297 13.49 17.22 24.16
CA SER A 297 12.90 16.75 25.43
C SER A 297 13.83 16.96 26.65
N PRO A 298 14.03 18.21 27.09
CA PRO A 298 15.03 18.57 28.11
C PRO A 298 14.73 18.01 29.51
N HIS A 299 13.51 17.54 29.76
CA HIS A 299 13.09 16.97 31.04
C HIS A 299 12.96 15.43 31.01
N ASP A 300 13.33 14.77 29.91
CA ASP A 300 13.44 13.31 29.86
C ASP A 300 14.86 12.88 30.29
N GLY A 301 14.99 12.43 31.53
CA GLY A 301 16.27 11.91 32.05
C GLY A 301 16.83 10.76 31.22
N ARG A 302 15.97 9.97 30.55
CA ARG A 302 16.40 8.89 29.65
C ARG A 302 17.12 9.43 28.43
N ALA A 303 16.70 10.58 27.90
CA ALA A 303 17.32 11.19 26.71
C ALA A 303 18.78 11.59 27.00
N THR A 304 19.04 12.19 28.16
CA THR A 304 20.41 12.53 28.60
C THR A 304 21.24 11.28 28.87
N GLN A 305 20.64 10.25 29.48
CA GLN A 305 21.32 8.98 29.69
C GLN A 305 21.73 8.32 28.36
N LEU A 306 20.84 8.31 27.36
CA LEU A 306 21.13 7.77 26.02
C LEU A 306 22.33 8.48 25.37
N VAL A 307 22.42 9.81 25.48
CA VAL A 307 23.58 10.58 24.97
C VAL A 307 24.88 10.11 25.63
N ASN A 308 24.88 10.00 26.96
CA ASN A 308 26.07 9.58 27.72
C ASN A 308 26.47 8.13 27.41
N ASP A 309 25.49 7.22 27.35
CA ASP A 309 25.71 5.80 27.09
C ASP A 309 26.26 5.57 25.68
N LEU A 310 25.69 6.23 24.66
CA LEU A 310 26.19 6.16 23.29
C LEU A 310 27.59 6.76 23.16
N ALA A 311 27.85 7.91 23.81
CA ALA A 311 29.17 8.53 23.81
C ALA A 311 30.22 7.63 24.49
N ALA A 312 29.88 6.97 25.59
CA ALA A 312 30.75 6.03 26.29
C ALA A 312 31.04 4.78 25.45
N ARG A 313 30.03 4.25 24.74
CA ARG A 313 30.18 3.09 23.85
C ARG A 313 31.03 3.40 22.63
N LEU A 314 30.81 4.54 21.95
CA LEU A 314 31.58 4.96 20.77
C LEU A 314 33.08 5.14 21.07
N LYS A 315 33.47 5.36 22.33
CA LYS A 315 34.87 5.41 22.76
C LYS A 315 35.52 4.03 22.90
N LYS A 316 34.74 2.95 23.00
CA LYS A 316 35.25 1.58 23.12
C LYS A 316 35.46 0.99 21.73
N ALA A 317 36.66 0.46 21.49
CA ALA A 317 36.92 -0.31 20.27
C ALA A 317 36.07 -1.60 20.27
N PRO A 318 35.49 -2.00 19.13
CA PRO A 318 34.87 -3.31 18.98
C PRO A 318 35.85 -4.44 19.30
N GLN A 319 35.35 -5.53 19.88
CA GLN A 319 36.17 -6.70 20.24
C GLN A 319 36.75 -7.39 18.99
N ASP A 320 35.95 -7.51 17.94
CA ASP A 320 36.39 -7.95 16.62
C ASP A 320 36.70 -6.74 15.75
N GLN A 321 37.95 -6.62 15.28
CA GLN A 321 38.38 -5.52 14.42
C GLN A 321 37.66 -5.45 13.07
N ARG A 322 37.05 -6.56 12.62
CA ARG A 322 36.20 -6.56 11.42
C ARG A 322 34.93 -5.72 11.62
N ARG A 323 34.49 -5.46 12.85
CA ARG A 323 33.26 -4.69 13.11
C ARG A 323 33.56 -3.19 13.21
N ALA A 324 32.77 -2.38 12.50
CA ALA A 324 32.93 -0.93 12.49
C ALA A 324 32.32 -0.20 13.68
N SER A 325 31.29 -0.79 14.30
CA SER A 325 30.54 -0.16 15.38
C SER A 325 30.39 -1.13 16.54
N PRO A 326 30.52 -0.65 17.80
CA PRO A 326 30.27 -1.49 18.96
C PRO A 326 28.77 -1.82 19.04
N SER A 327 28.47 -3.02 19.49
CA SER A 327 27.08 -3.45 19.69
C SER A 327 26.40 -2.58 20.77
N TYR A 328 25.21 -2.12 20.45
CA TYR A 328 24.32 -1.39 21.36
C TYR A 328 23.39 -2.38 22.09
N LEU A 329 22.82 -3.33 21.34
CA LEU A 329 22.04 -4.46 21.82
C LEU A 329 22.84 -5.77 21.68
N ALA A 330 22.22 -6.92 21.99
CA ALA A 330 22.79 -8.22 21.65
C ALA A 330 23.10 -8.29 20.13
N PRO A 331 24.14 -9.02 19.70
CA PRO A 331 24.48 -9.13 18.28
C PRO A 331 23.26 -9.59 17.48
N PRO A 332 22.83 -8.83 16.47
CA PRO A 332 21.58 -9.10 15.80
C PRO A 332 21.77 -10.17 14.72
N THR A 333 20.88 -11.16 14.71
CA THR A 333 20.88 -12.21 13.70
C THR A 333 20.43 -11.68 12.34
N ALA A 334 21.23 -11.95 11.31
CA ALA A 334 20.89 -11.67 9.92
C ALA A 334 19.88 -12.69 9.41
N TRP A 335 18.93 -12.29 8.56
CA TRP A 335 18.06 -13.25 7.87
C TRP A 335 18.82 -14.13 6.86
N LEU A 336 20.04 -13.76 6.50
CA LEU A 336 20.96 -14.56 5.67
C LEU A 336 21.74 -15.63 6.46
N GLY A 337 21.79 -15.54 7.78
CA GLY A 337 22.64 -16.39 8.65
C GLY A 337 23.73 -15.61 9.39
N GLY A 338 24.05 -16.07 10.59
CA GLY A 338 25.02 -15.40 11.48
C GLY A 338 24.58 -14.01 11.94
N ASP A 339 25.54 -13.22 12.43
CA ASP A 339 25.33 -11.81 12.74
C ASP A 339 25.52 -10.92 11.50
N ALA A 340 24.75 -9.84 11.39
CA ALA A 340 24.94 -8.81 10.36
C ALA A 340 25.70 -7.58 10.88
N ALA A 341 26.93 -7.34 10.41
CA ALA A 341 27.73 -6.18 10.83
C ALA A 341 28.32 -5.38 9.66
N LEU A 342 28.52 -4.07 9.87
CA LEU A 342 29.31 -3.24 8.96
C LEU A 342 30.80 -3.58 9.12
N PHE A 343 31.45 -3.88 8.00
CA PHE A 343 32.87 -4.22 7.98
C PHE A 343 33.75 -2.98 8.21
N ALA A 344 34.83 -3.10 8.99
CA ALA A 344 35.82 -2.06 9.22
C ALA A 344 37.22 -2.46 8.78
N LEU A 345 37.89 -3.35 9.53
CA LEU A 345 39.30 -3.69 9.31
C LEU A 345 39.49 -5.17 8.99
N PRO A 346 40.26 -5.51 7.95
CA PRO A 346 40.68 -6.89 7.70
C PRO A 346 41.66 -7.39 8.76
N LYS A 347 41.57 -8.68 9.08
CA LYS A 347 42.53 -9.42 9.92
C LYS A 347 43.70 -9.95 9.10
N SER A 348 43.44 -10.41 7.88
CA SER A 348 44.44 -11.04 7.01
C SER A 348 45.31 -10.03 6.26
N ILE A 349 45.10 -8.73 6.48
CA ILE A 349 45.85 -7.64 5.83
C ILE A 349 46.29 -6.66 6.91
N ASP A 350 47.53 -6.20 6.88
CA ASP A 350 48.00 -5.19 7.83
C ASP A 350 47.56 -3.79 7.38
N THR A 351 46.70 -3.16 8.18
CA THR A 351 46.18 -1.81 7.93
C THR A 351 46.73 -0.77 8.91
N GLN A 352 47.82 -1.04 9.65
CA GLN A 352 48.36 -0.10 10.64
C GLN A 352 48.70 1.27 10.02
N ALA A 353 49.23 1.29 8.80
CA ALA A 353 49.56 2.51 8.07
C ALA A 353 48.36 3.14 7.31
N ALA A 354 47.14 2.60 7.47
CA ALA A 354 45.97 3.00 6.68
C ALA A 354 44.80 3.50 7.56
N PRO A 355 44.89 4.71 8.14
CA PRO A 355 43.85 5.25 9.01
C PRO A 355 42.50 5.43 8.32
N ASP A 356 42.47 5.53 6.99
CA ASP A 356 41.25 5.71 6.21
C ASP A 356 40.30 4.51 6.29
N PHE A 357 40.80 3.28 6.46
CA PHE A 357 39.95 2.11 6.66
C PHE A 357 39.06 2.29 7.91
N ARG A 358 39.59 2.86 8.99
CA ARG A 358 38.81 3.17 10.21
C ARG A 358 37.87 4.35 10.00
N ARG A 359 38.30 5.38 9.27
CA ARG A 359 37.48 6.58 9.00
C ARG A 359 36.32 6.29 8.04
N ARG A 360 36.47 5.28 7.19
CA ARG A 360 35.56 4.96 6.09
C ARG A 360 35.29 3.44 6.03
N PRO A 361 34.67 2.87 7.08
CA PRO A 361 34.41 1.44 7.16
C PRO A 361 33.63 0.94 5.94
N GLY A 362 34.01 -0.24 5.45
CA GLY A 362 33.34 -0.92 4.34
C GLY A 362 33.61 -0.33 2.95
N ARG A 363 34.40 0.74 2.81
CA ARG A 363 34.59 1.45 1.53
C ARG A 363 35.73 0.93 0.66
N PHE A 364 36.63 0.11 1.20
CA PHE A 364 37.86 -0.30 0.53
C PHE A 364 37.91 -1.77 0.11
N ALA A 365 36.86 -2.56 0.36
CA ALA A 365 36.88 -4.01 0.10
C ALA A 365 37.14 -4.35 -1.38
N VAL A 366 36.43 -3.68 -2.31
CA VAL A 366 36.62 -3.87 -3.76
C VAL A 366 38.04 -3.48 -4.18
N ALA A 367 38.50 -2.28 -3.80
CA ALA A 367 39.88 -1.82 -4.08
C ALA A 367 40.94 -2.77 -3.51
N THR A 368 40.70 -3.34 -2.33
CA THR A 368 41.60 -4.31 -1.70
C THR A 368 41.62 -5.62 -2.50
N GLY A 369 40.46 -6.13 -2.92
CA GLY A 369 40.36 -7.32 -3.76
C GLY A 369 41.04 -7.18 -5.13
N LEU A 370 40.97 -5.98 -5.73
CA LEU A 370 41.72 -5.62 -6.94
C LEU A 370 43.24 -5.66 -6.72
N ALA A 371 43.71 -5.06 -5.63
CA ALA A 371 45.14 -5.06 -5.30
C ALA A 371 45.66 -6.47 -4.99
N LEU A 372 44.89 -7.30 -4.26
CA LEU A 372 45.21 -8.70 -4.01
C LEU A 372 45.34 -9.49 -5.31
N GLN A 373 44.47 -9.21 -6.29
CA GLN A 373 44.56 -9.83 -7.60
C GLN A 373 45.87 -9.48 -8.31
N GLY A 374 46.27 -8.22 -8.29
CA GLY A 374 47.54 -7.81 -8.89
C GLY A 374 48.77 -8.38 -8.19
N LEU A 375 48.72 -8.60 -6.87
CA LEU A 375 49.78 -9.29 -6.12
C LEU A 375 49.82 -10.82 -6.37
N GLY A 376 48.83 -11.37 -7.10
CA GLY A 376 48.69 -12.81 -7.30
C GLY A 376 48.25 -13.56 -6.04
N LEU A 377 47.55 -12.88 -5.14
CA LEU A 377 47.00 -13.43 -3.89
C LEU A 377 45.49 -13.69 -3.96
N ALA A 378 44.84 -13.29 -5.06
CA ALA A 378 43.42 -13.51 -5.28
C ALA A 378 43.11 -14.95 -5.70
N ARG A 379 41.95 -15.46 -5.28
CA ARG A 379 41.40 -16.74 -5.75
C ARG A 379 41.06 -16.71 -7.24
N ILE A 380 40.45 -15.63 -7.70
CA ILE A 380 40.12 -15.42 -9.11
C ILE A 380 41.21 -14.51 -9.67
N ASP A 381 42.22 -15.10 -10.32
CA ASP A 381 43.45 -14.43 -10.72
C ASP A 381 43.38 -13.79 -12.13
N ARG A 382 42.43 -14.22 -12.95
CA ARG A 382 42.17 -13.69 -14.31
C ARG A 382 41.39 -12.38 -14.23
N ALA A 383 41.68 -11.45 -15.14
CA ALA A 383 41.03 -10.15 -15.24
C ALA A 383 40.73 -9.79 -16.70
N LEU A 384 39.74 -8.93 -16.91
CA LEU A 384 39.37 -8.36 -18.20
C LEU A 384 40.50 -7.42 -18.69
N GLY A 385 40.73 -7.38 -19.98
CA GLY A 385 41.76 -6.56 -20.63
C GLY A 385 43.20 -7.04 -20.38
N MET A 386 43.38 -8.14 -19.65
CA MET A 386 44.69 -8.69 -19.33
C MET A 386 45.26 -9.46 -20.54
N LYS A 387 46.43 -9.04 -21.04
CA LYS A 387 47.10 -9.74 -22.15
C LYS A 387 47.56 -11.13 -21.73
N LYS A 388 47.33 -12.15 -22.58
CA LYS A 388 47.87 -13.51 -22.39
C LYS A 388 49.40 -13.46 -22.30
N ARG A 389 49.98 -14.09 -21.27
CA ARG A 389 51.44 -14.26 -21.15
C ARG A 389 51.89 -15.24 -22.23
N LEU A 390 52.76 -14.81 -23.16
CA LEU A 390 53.42 -15.74 -24.09
C LEU A 390 54.35 -16.69 -23.30
N LEU A 391 54.39 -17.96 -23.71
CA LEU A 391 55.12 -19.07 -23.07
C LEU A 391 56.59 -18.73 -22.76
N GLY A 392 57.07 -19.11 -21.57
CA GLY A 392 58.51 -19.32 -21.32
C GLY A 392 59.18 -18.54 -20.19
N GLY A 393 58.48 -17.62 -19.50
CA GLY A 393 59.07 -16.92 -18.35
C GLY A 393 59.03 -17.76 -17.07
N LEU A 394 60.09 -18.51 -16.77
CA LEU A 394 60.39 -19.05 -15.44
C LEU A 394 60.25 -17.94 -14.39
N GLY A 395 59.30 -18.07 -13.47
CA GLY A 395 59.15 -17.21 -12.29
C GLY A 395 58.99 -15.73 -12.62
N GLY A 396 57.81 -15.31 -13.10
CA GLY A 396 57.44 -13.91 -12.92
C GLY A 396 57.38 -13.66 -11.42
N ARG A 397 58.39 -12.98 -10.85
CA ARG A 397 58.34 -12.47 -9.48
C ARG A 397 56.93 -11.90 -9.29
N GLY A 398 56.15 -12.48 -8.37
CA GLY A 398 54.88 -11.90 -7.99
C GLY A 398 55.13 -10.42 -7.73
N ARG A 399 54.28 -9.56 -8.30
CA ARG A 399 54.41 -8.11 -8.11
C ARG A 399 54.53 -7.86 -6.62
N THR A 400 55.54 -7.12 -6.21
CA THR A 400 55.73 -6.84 -4.78
C THR A 400 54.77 -5.77 -4.30
N THR A 401 54.29 -4.91 -5.21
CA THR A 401 53.29 -3.87 -4.95
C THR A 401 52.24 -3.86 -6.06
N CYS A 402 51.01 -3.49 -5.73
CA CYS A 402 49.95 -3.25 -6.71
C CYS A 402 48.93 -2.26 -6.17
N TRP A 403 48.47 -1.36 -7.03
CA TRP A 403 47.30 -0.54 -6.77
C TRP A 403 46.03 -1.29 -7.15
N GLY A 404 45.04 -1.24 -6.27
CA GLY A 404 43.65 -1.52 -6.59
C GLY A 404 42.87 -0.23 -6.54
N ILE A 405 42.24 0.17 -7.65
CA ILE A 405 41.53 1.44 -7.78
C ILE A 405 40.07 1.17 -8.15
N ASP A 406 39.19 1.39 -7.19
CA ASP A 406 37.76 1.29 -7.37
C ASP A 406 37.16 2.65 -7.74
N ILE A 407 36.59 2.75 -8.95
CA ILE A 407 35.94 3.97 -9.44
C ILE A 407 34.45 3.66 -9.59
N GLY A 408 33.71 3.92 -8.51
CA GLY A 408 32.27 3.77 -8.47
C GLY A 408 31.53 4.95 -9.09
N THR A 409 30.21 4.96 -8.96
CA THR A 409 29.35 5.99 -9.56
C THR A 409 29.24 7.28 -8.75
N SER A 410 29.75 7.32 -7.53
CA SER A 410 29.75 8.53 -6.68
C SER A 410 31.07 8.80 -5.97
N THR A 411 32.02 7.87 -6.03
CA THR A 411 33.29 7.95 -5.30
C THR A 411 34.41 7.24 -6.06
N ILE A 412 35.64 7.64 -5.79
CA ILE A 412 36.87 6.95 -6.21
C ILE A 412 37.67 6.55 -4.96
N HIS A 413 38.17 5.32 -4.93
CA HIS A 413 38.95 4.76 -3.84
C HIS A 413 40.19 4.04 -4.39
N ALA A 414 41.33 4.18 -3.72
CA ALA A 414 42.55 3.45 -4.08
C ALA A 414 43.21 2.83 -2.85
N VAL A 415 43.77 1.64 -3.03
CA VAL A 415 44.57 0.92 -2.03
C VAL A 415 45.84 0.40 -2.68
N LEU A 416 46.99 0.79 -2.13
CA LEU A 416 48.28 0.21 -2.49
C LEU A 416 48.61 -0.91 -1.51
N LEU A 417 48.66 -2.14 -2.00
CA LEU A 417 49.15 -3.28 -1.22
C LEU A 417 50.60 -3.57 -1.57
N ARG A 418 51.36 -4.00 -0.55
CA ARG A 418 52.69 -4.58 -0.70
C ARG A 418 52.71 -5.98 -0.13
N LYS A 419 53.28 -6.92 -0.87
CA LYS A 419 53.61 -8.26 -0.37
C LYS A 419 54.95 -8.21 0.36
N GLU A 420 54.98 -8.68 1.60
CA GLU A 420 56.23 -8.84 2.35
C GLU A 420 56.93 -10.14 1.95
N LYS A 421 58.26 -10.19 2.06
CA LYS A 421 59.05 -11.37 1.64
C LYS A 421 59.00 -12.54 2.64
N SER A 422 58.71 -12.23 3.91
CA SER A 422 58.79 -13.16 5.04
C SER A 422 57.44 -13.34 5.75
N ASP A 423 56.40 -12.66 5.30
CA ASP A 423 55.06 -12.71 5.85
C ASP A 423 54.07 -12.81 4.69
N ASP A 424 53.17 -13.80 4.76
CA ASP A 424 52.11 -13.98 3.76
C ASP A 424 51.00 -12.93 3.92
N ARG A 425 51.00 -12.16 5.02
CA ARG A 425 50.12 -11.04 5.27
C ARG A 425 50.57 -9.79 4.48
N PRO A 426 49.82 -9.33 3.45
CA PRO A 426 50.15 -8.10 2.75
C PRO A 426 49.88 -6.87 3.62
N VAL A 427 50.60 -5.79 3.36
CA VAL A 427 50.51 -4.51 4.09
C VAL A 427 49.87 -3.46 3.20
N VAL A 428 48.92 -2.70 3.74
CA VAL A 428 48.43 -1.47 3.11
C VAL A 428 49.48 -0.37 3.29
N VAL A 429 50.04 0.09 2.17
CA VAL A 429 51.06 1.15 2.16
C VAL A 429 50.41 2.52 2.10
N GLN A 430 49.38 2.66 1.28
CA GLN A 430 48.73 3.95 1.02
C GLN A 430 47.28 3.76 0.60
N THR A 431 46.45 4.76 0.93
CA THR A 431 45.04 4.82 0.56
C THR A 431 44.69 6.17 -0.05
N TYR A 432 43.65 6.18 -0.88
CA TYR A 432 43.00 7.40 -1.34
C TYR A 432 41.48 7.22 -1.34
N PHE A 433 40.76 8.30 -1.02
CA PHE A 433 39.31 8.37 -1.14
C PHE A 433 38.91 9.79 -1.55
N ALA A 434 38.04 9.90 -2.55
CA ALA A 434 37.30 11.13 -2.82
C ALA A 434 35.86 10.83 -3.27
N GLU A 435 34.95 11.76 -2.95
CA GLU A 435 33.64 11.83 -3.59
C GLU A 435 33.78 12.49 -4.97
N LEU A 436 33.02 12.00 -5.95
CA LEU A 436 32.98 12.64 -7.26
C LEU A 436 32.23 13.96 -7.15
N GLU A 437 32.79 15.04 -7.69
CA GLU A 437 32.16 16.37 -7.69
C GLU A 437 30.79 16.34 -8.38
N SER A 438 30.65 15.49 -9.40
CA SER A 438 29.40 15.20 -10.09
C SER A 438 29.20 13.68 -10.13
N PRO A 439 28.45 13.08 -9.18
CA PRO A 439 28.20 11.64 -9.20
C PRO A 439 27.58 11.18 -10.52
N VAL A 440 28.18 10.18 -11.16
CA VAL A 440 27.77 9.60 -12.44
C VAL A 440 26.36 9.01 -12.37
N CYS A 441 25.95 8.47 -11.21
CA CYS A 441 24.61 7.89 -11.02
C CYS A 441 23.46 8.92 -11.03
N ARG A 442 23.76 10.22 -11.12
CA ARG A 442 22.73 11.26 -11.19
C ARG A 442 22.34 11.54 -12.63
N VAL A 443 21.04 11.83 -12.83
CA VAL A 443 20.46 12.11 -14.15
C VAL A 443 21.26 13.19 -14.88
N GLY A 444 21.67 12.90 -16.12
CA GLY A 444 22.45 13.81 -16.97
C GLY A 444 23.97 13.76 -16.78
N ASN A 445 24.48 12.96 -15.84
CA ASN A 445 25.92 12.78 -15.63
C ASN A 445 26.49 11.54 -16.32
N ASP A 446 25.65 10.59 -16.72
CA ASP A 446 26.00 9.37 -17.45
C ASP A 446 26.76 9.68 -18.74
N GLN A 447 26.27 10.62 -19.55
CA GLN A 447 26.92 11.04 -20.79
C GLN A 447 28.27 11.75 -20.58
N ARG A 448 28.51 12.25 -19.35
CA ARG A 448 29.73 12.95 -18.96
C ARG A 448 30.69 12.06 -18.16
N GLU A 449 30.37 10.77 -17.99
CA GLU A 449 31.17 9.84 -17.19
C GLU A 449 32.67 9.89 -17.51
N PRO A 450 33.13 9.84 -18.78
CA PRO A 450 34.57 9.86 -19.07
C PRO A 450 35.27 11.11 -18.55
N VAL A 451 34.62 12.28 -18.66
CA VAL A 451 35.18 13.56 -18.20
C VAL A 451 35.22 13.61 -16.67
N ILE A 452 34.16 13.15 -16.02
CA ILE A 452 34.05 13.11 -14.55
C ILE A 452 35.13 12.19 -13.97
N ILE A 453 35.31 11.00 -14.56
CA ILE A 453 36.28 10.02 -14.09
C ILE A 453 37.70 10.49 -14.32
N LYS A 454 38.00 11.05 -15.50
CA LYS A 454 39.31 11.65 -15.78
C LYS A 454 39.66 12.72 -14.75
N ALA A 455 38.76 13.66 -14.49
CA ALA A 455 38.99 14.72 -13.50
C ALA A 455 39.20 14.16 -12.08
N ALA A 456 38.47 13.11 -11.70
CA ALA A 456 38.65 12.45 -10.41
C ALA A 456 40.02 11.74 -10.30
N ILE A 457 40.51 11.14 -11.39
CA ILE A 457 41.84 10.52 -11.44
C ILE A 457 42.93 11.59 -11.39
N GLU A 458 42.81 12.69 -12.15
CA GLU A 458 43.76 13.80 -12.12
C GLU A 458 43.92 14.35 -10.70
N LYS A 459 42.80 14.60 -10.01
CA LYS A 459 42.78 15.04 -8.61
C LYS A 459 43.35 14.01 -7.63
N MET A 460 43.23 12.72 -7.93
CA MET A 460 43.88 11.67 -7.16
C MET A 460 45.39 11.72 -7.34
N LEU A 461 45.87 11.84 -8.58
CA LEU A 461 47.29 11.91 -8.93
C LEU A 461 47.99 13.17 -8.40
N GLU A 462 47.26 14.24 -8.11
CA GLU A 462 47.77 15.40 -7.36
C GLU A 462 48.13 15.07 -5.89
N THR A 463 47.55 14.00 -5.33
CA THR A 463 47.68 13.65 -3.90
C THR A 463 48.47 12.37 -3.64
N ILE A 464 48.49 11.44 -4.59
CA ILE A 464 49.20 10.16 -4.48
C ILE A 464 50.07 9.94 -5.71
N ASP A 465 51.29 9.44 -5.49
CA ASP A 465 52.17 9.03 -6.59
C ASP A 465 51.92 7.55 -6.92
N VAL A 466 51.36 7.31 -8.10
CA VAL A 466 51.16 5.94 -8.60
C VAL A 466 52.40 5.40 -9.32
N GLY A 467 53.28 6.28 -9.83
CA GLY A 467 54.45 5.95 -10.64
C GLY A 467 54.15 4.93 -11.74
N ASP A 468 55.10 4.02 -11.97
CA ASP A 468 54.94 2.87 -12.88
C ASP A 468 54.26 1.66 -12.21
N THR A 469 53.73 1.82 -10.99
CA THR A 469 53.11 0.71 -10.25
C THR A 469 51.88 0.22 -10.99
N ASP A 470 51.79 -1.10 -11.16
CA ASP A 470 50.66 -1.72 -11.85
C ASP A 470 49.33 -1.45 -11.12
N VAL A 471 48.30 -1.15 -11.90
CA VAL A 471 46.94 -0.83 -11.42
C VAL A 471 45.95 -1.89 -11.90
N PHE A 472 45.22 -2.48 -10.96
CA PHE A 472 43.94 -3.14 -11.24
C PHE A 472 42.81 -2.19 -10.90
N SER A 473 41.83 -2.06 -11.80
CA SER A 473 40.69 -1.17 -11.59
C SER A 473 39.35 -1.89 -11.71
N SER A 474 38.33 -1.35 -11.04
CA SER A 474 36.99 -1.91 -11.08
C SER A 474 36.34 -1.70 -12.46
N PHE A 475 35.51 -2.68 -12.82
CA PHE A 475 34.64 -2.68 -13.99
C PHE A 475 33.21 -2.93 -13.54
N SER A 476 32.27 -2.17 -14.12
CA SER A 476 30.90 -2.13 -13.64
C SER A 476 30.23 -3.51 -13.71
N SER A 477 29.70 -3.98 -12.58
CA SER A 477 29.00 -5.27 -12.52
C SER A 477 27.79 -5.37 -13.46
N SER A 478 27.13 -4.25 -13.80
CA SER A 478 26.01 -4.23 -14.74
C SER A 478 26.43 -4.47 -16.20
N GLN A 479 27.72 -4.38 -16.50
CA GLN A 479 28.31 -4.65 -17.82
C GLN A 479 28.87 -6.08 -17.94
N VAL A 480 28.71 -6.91 -16.90
CA VAL A 480 29.26 -8.27 -16.84
C VAL A 480 28.15 -9.30 -16.67
N VAL A 481 28.13 -10.30 -17.55
CA VAL A 481 27.24 -11.46 -17.40
C VAL A 481 28.01 -12.56 -16.69
N SER A 482 27.46 -13.07 -15.58
CA SER A 482 28.10 -14.10 -14.75
C SER A 482 27.29 -15.39 -14.74
N ARG A 483 27.99 -16.53 -14.79
CA ARG A 483 27.41 -17.87 -14.75
C ARG A 483 28.19 -18.73 -13.77
N PHE A 484 27.46 -19.41 -12.90
CA PHE A 484 27.99 -20.34 -11.89
C PHE A 484 27.58 -21.73 -12.32
N LEU A 485 28.53 -22.65 -12.39
CA LEU A 485 28.30 -24.01 -12.88
C LEU A 485 29.22 -25.00 -12.18
N THR A 486 28.86 -26.27 -12.26
CA THR A 486 29.67 -27.38 -11.73
C THR A 486 30.23 -28.16 -12.90
N LEU A 487 31.53 -28.04 -13.14
CA LEU A 487 32.21 -28.83 -14.15
C LEU A 487 32.37 -30.29 -13.70
N PRO A 488 32.40 -31.25 -14.63
CA PRO A 488 32.77 -32.61 -14.28
C PRO A 488 34.19 -32.64 -13.67
N PRO A 489 34.53 -33.66 -12.85
CA PRO A 489 35.82 -33.81 -12.18
C PRO A 489 36.91 -34.23 -13.17
N VAL A 490 37.23 -33.33 -14.10
CA VAL A 490 38.25 -33.53 -15.13
C VAL A 490 39.53 -32.80 -14.78
N LYS A 491 40.65 -33.33 -15.29
CA LYS A 491 41.97 -32.71 -15.20
C LYS A 491 41.98 -31.35 -15.92
N ASP A 492 42.83 -30.44 -15.45
CA ASP A 492 42.91 -29.04 -15.93
C ASP A 492 43.10 -28.90 -17.44
N LYS A 493 43.74 -29.88 -18.09
CA LYS A 493 43.92 -29.88 -19.55
C LYS A 493 42.60 -29.87 -20.33
N MET A 494 41.52 -30.42 -19.75
CA MET A 494 40.20 -30.50 -20.37
C MET A 494 39.30 -29.30 -20.01
N VAL A 495 39.62 -28.59 -18.92
CA VAL A 495 38.80 -27.51 -18.36
C VAL A 495 38.62 -26.37 -19.37
N ALA A 496 39.66 -25.98 -20.10
CA ALA A 496 39.60 -24.87 -21.05
C ALA A 496 38.54 -25.10 -22.15
N ASN A 497 38.50 -26.32 -22.72
CA ASN A 497 37.53 -26.67 -23.75
C ASN A 497 36.10 -26.69 -23.21
N LEU A 498 35.90 -27.22 -21.99
CA LEU A 498 34.58 -27.23 -21.35
C LEU A 498 34.10 -25.82 -21.05
N ILE A 499 34.95 -24.96 -20.49
CA ILE A 499 34.60 -23.56 -20.24
C ILE A 499 34.23 -22.83 -21.53
N GLU A 500 34.96 -23.07 -22.62
CA GLU A 500 34.62 -22.49 -23.92
C GLU A 500 33.24 -22.97 -24.43
N GLN A 501 32.94 -24.26 -24.29
CA GLN A 501 31.64 -24.83 -24.65
C GLN A 501 30.51 -24.25 -23.79
N GLU A 502 30.68 -24.23 -22.47
CA GLU A 502 29.72 -23.66 -21.51
C GLU A 502 29.49 -22.17 -21.76
N THR A 503 30.56 -21.41 -22.05
CA THR A 503 30.46 -19.98 -22.39
C THR A 503 29.54 -19.76 -23.59
N ARG A 504 29.74 -20.53 -24.68
CA ARG A 504 28.92 -20.42 -25.90
C ARG A 504 27.47 -20.82 -25.69
N GLN A 505 27.20 -21.76 -24.78
CA GLN A 505 25.84 -22.20 -24.48
C GLN A 505 25.08 -21.21 -23.58
N GLN A 506 25.77 -20.63 -22.60
CA GLN A 506 25.12 -19.86 -21.53
C GLN A 506 25.12 -18.34 -21.77
N ILE A 507 25.97 -17.83 -22.66
CA ILE A 507 26.08 -16.39 -22.96
C ILE A 507 25.70 -16.16 -24.44
N PRO A 508 24.61 -15.42 -24.73
CA PRO A 508 24.11 -15.20 -26.09
C PRO A 508 24.89 -14.11 -26.83
N ILE A 509 26.23 -14.15 -26.77
CA ILE A 509 27.15 -13.25 -27.46
C ILE A 509 28.32 -14.11 -27.99
N PRO A 510 28.79 -13.89 -29.24
CA PRO A 510 29.93 -14.63 -29.76
C PRO A 510 31.16 -14.49 -28.85
N ILE A 511 31.85 -15.61 -28.58
CA ILE A 511 32.97 -15.63 -27.63
C ILE A 511 34.14 -14.74 -28.11
N GLU A 512 34.28 -14.56 -29.42
CA GLU A 512 35.23 -13.65 -30.05
C GLU A 512 34.98 -12.18 -29.72
N ASP A 513 33.77 -11.80 -29.34
CA ASP A 513 33.39 -10.45 -28.92
C ASP A 513 33.46 -10.27 -27.39
N LEU A 514 33.75 -11.35 -26.66
CA LEU A 514 33.79 -11.38 -25.20
C LEU A 514 35.21 -11.44 -24.65
N ASP A 515 35.45 -10.62 -23.62
CA ASP A 515 36.54 -10.84 -22.69
C ASP A 515 35.99 -11.64 -21.51
N VAL A 516 36.67 -12.72 -21.12
CA VAL A 516 36.13 -13.74 -20.22
C VAL A 516 37.08 -13.98 -19.06
N VAL A 517 36.59 -13.76 -17.86
CA VAL A 517 37.20 -14.13 -16.58
C VAL A 517 36.64 -15.48 -16.15
N THR A 518 37.53 -16.39 -15.77
CA THR A 518 37.17 -17.76 -15.40
C THR A 518 37.78 -18.11 -14.06
N TYR A 519 37.04 -18.85 -13.24
CA TYR A 519 37.56 -19.54 -12.06
C TYR A 519 37.05 -20.98 -12.05
N VAL A 520 37.92 -21.90 -11.64
CA VAL A 520 37.58 -23.32 -11.47
C VAL A 520 38.23 -23.79 -10.18
N GLY A 521 37.43 -24.34 -9.27
CA GLY A 521 37.89 -24.93 -8.02
C GLY A 521 38.86 -26.09 -8.24
N GLN A 522 39.53 -26.51 -7.17
CA GLN A 522 40.48 -27.61 -7.27
C GLN A 522 39.76 -28.93 -7.61
N LEU A 523 40.50 -29.87 -8.21
CA LEU A 523 39.99 -31.22 -8.38
C LEU A 523 40.07 -31.92 -7.03
N GLY A 524 38.91 -32.14 -6.40
CA GLY A 524 38.83 -32.85 -5.12
C GLY A 524 39.20 -34.33 -5.23
N GLU A 525 39.46 -34.96 -4.08
CA GLU A 525 39.76 -36.40 -3.99
C GLU A 525 38.54 -37.29 -4.31
N ASP A 526 37.34 -36.77 -4.05
CA ASP A 526 36.08 -37.42 -4.37
C ASP A 526 35.70 -37.14 -5.84
N GLU A 527 36.09 -38.06 -6.73
CA GLU A 527 35.77 -37.99 -8.17
C GLU A 527 34.26 -38.10 -8.48
N SER A 528 33.38 -38.27 -7.49
CA SER A 528 31.93 -38.13 -7.67
C SER A 528 31.46 -36.68 -7.61
N LYS A 529 32.27 -35.78 -7.04
CA LYS A 529 31.95 -34.35 -6.90
C LYS A 529 32.57 -33.57 -8.06
N GLY A 530 31.74 -32.78 -8.74
CA GLY A 530 32.23 -31.86 -9.76
C GLY A 530 33.02 -30.69 -9.16
N ARG A 531 33.61 -29.87 -10.03
CA ARG A 531 34.42 -28.70 -9.66
C ARG A 531 33.56 -27.44 -9.80
N PRO A 532 33.43 -26.60 -8.76
CA PRO A 532 32.73 -25.33 -8.90
C PRO A 532 33.47 -24.43 -9.88
N ALA A 533 32.74 -23.76 -10.77
CA ALA A 533 33.29 -22.88 -11.77
C ALA A 533 32.46 -21.61 -11.95
N LEU A 534 33.15 -20.53 -12.30
CA LEU A 534 32.58 -19.22 -12.63
C LEU A 534 33.05 -18.81 -14.02
N ILE A 535 32.12 -18.34 -14.83
CA ILE A 535 32.36 -17.62 -16.08
C ILE A 535 31.78 -16.22 -15.92
N ALA A 536 32.63 -15.19 -16.02
CA ALA A 536 32.21 -13.79 -16.01
C ALA A 536 32.69 -13.12 -17.30
N ALA A 537 31.76 -12.65 -18.13
CA ALA A 537 32.08 -12.14 -19.46
C ALA A 537 31.57 -10.72 -19.67
N ALA A 538 32.39 -9.91 -20.35
CA ALA A 538 32.06 -8.55 -20.76
C ALA A 538 32.36 -8.36 -22.25
N LYS A 539 31.66 -7.43 -22.90
CA LYS A 539 31.95 -7.09 -24.31
C LYS A 539 33.34 -6.45 -24.42
N LYS A 540 34.21 -6.98 -25.28
CA LYS A 540 35.60 -6.51 -25.46
C LYS A 540 35.70 -5.01 -25.69
N HIS A 541 34.79 -4.44 -26.48
CA HIS A 541 34.82 -3.01 -26.79
C HIS A 541 34.57 -2.14 -25.55
N LEU A 542 33.70 -2.55 -24.62
CA LEU A 542 33.45 -1.80 -23.37
C LEU A 542 34.65 -1.90 -22.42
N VAL A 543 35.27 -3.08 -22.34
CA VAL A 543 36.52 -3.29 -21.61
C VAL A 543 37.62 -2.38 -22.18
N GLN A 544 37.75 -2.32 -23.50
CA GLN A 544 38.76 -1.50 -24.17
C GLN A 544 38.53 0.00 -23.94
N ILE A 545 37.30 0.49 -24.10
CA ILE A 545 36.94 1.90 -23.80
C ILE A 545 37.33 2.27 -22.37
N ARG A 546 37.04 1.41 -21.40
CA ARG A 546 37.40 1.66 -19.99
C ARG A 546 38.92 1.63 -19.80
N MET A 547 39.62 0.66 -20.39
CA MET A 547 41.08 0.57 -20.33
C MET A 547 41.75 1.82 -20.88
N ASP A 548 41.28 2.30 -22.04
CA ASP A 548 41.84 3.48 -22.70
C ASP A 548 41.59 4.74 -21.87
N LEU A 549 40.37 4.95 -21.37
CA LEU A 549 40.05 6.07 -20.47
C LEU A 549 41.00 6.15 -19.27
N LEU A 550 41.25 5.04 -18.60
CA LEU A 550 42.09 5.02 -17.40
C LEU A 550 43.58 5.23 -17.74
N LYS A 551 44.05 4.66 -18.86
CA LYS A 551 45.43 4.84 -19.34
C LYS A 551 45.70 6.26 -19.82
N ASP A 552 44.77 6.83 -20.58
CA ASP A 552 44.82 8.21 -21.05
C ASP A 552 44.74 9.22 -19.87
N SER A 553 44.24 8.76 -18.72
CA SER A 553 44.24 9.51 -17.45
C SER A 553 45.52 9.33 -16.63
N GLY A 554 46.55 8.64 -17.17
CA GLY A 554 47.87 8.51 -16.54
C GLY A 554 48.07 7.28 -15.65
N LEU A 555 47.15 6.30 -15.68
CA LEU A 555 47.28 5.08 -14.88
C LEU A 555 47.89 3.91 -15.68
N ASN A 556 48.85 3.20 -15.08
CA ASN A 556 49.38 1.94 -15.63
C ASN A 556 48.40 0.76 -15.38
N VAL A 557 47.25 0.79 -16.06
CA VAL A 557 46.21 -0.24 -15.88
C VAL A 557 46.58 -1.53 -16.59
N VAL A 558 46.69 -2.62 -15.82
CA VAL A 558 47.08 -3.95 -16.29
C VAL A 558 45.93 -4.94 -16.34
N GLY A 559 44.80 -4.63 -15.70
CA GLY A 559 43.60 -5.45 -15.72
C GLY A 559 42.40 -4.73 -15.11
N LEU A 560 41.22 -5.09 -15.60
CA LEU A 560 39.94 -4.68 -15.07
C LEU A 560 39.22 -5.87 -14.44
N GLN A 561 38.52 -5.66 -13.35
CA GLN A 561 37.77 -6.74 -12.71
C GLN A 561 36.36 -6.29 -12.34
N ASN A 562 35.41 -7.20 -12.52
CA ASN A 562 34.05 -7.03 -12.01
C ASN A 562 34.11 -6.75 -10.50
N GLU A 563 33.44 -5.68 -10.05
CA GLU A 563 33.39 -5.31 -8.62
C GLU A 563 32.94 -6.48 -7.72
N SER A 564 31.97 -7.30 -8.17
CA SER A 564 31.54 -8.51 -7.43
C SER A 564 32.66 -9.54 -7.31
N VAL A 565 33.45 -9.75 -8.36
CA VAL A 565 34.60 -10.68 -8.34
C VAL A 565 35.72 -10.13 -7.47
N ALA A 566 35.98 -8.83 -7.52
CA ALA A 566 36.93 -8.19 -6.62
C ALA A 566 36.50 -8.32 -5.14
N LEU A 567 35.21 -8.14 -4.84
CA LEU A 567 34.66 -8.36 -3.49
C LEU A 567 34.82 -9.83 -3.06
N VAL A 568 34.57 -10.78 -3.97
CA VAL A 568 34.80 -12.22 -3.72
C VAL A 568 36.29 -12.49 -3.46
N ASN A 569 37.21 -11.88 -4.21
CA ASN A 569 38.65 -12.03 -4.00
C ASN A 569 39.09 -11.49 -2.64
N PHE A 570 38.54 -10.34 -2.23
CA PHE A 570 38.76 -9.81 -0.89
C PHE A 570 38.28 -10.80 0.18
N ALA A 571 37.04 -11.29 0.08
CA ALA A 571 36.48 -12.17 1.09
C ALA A 571 37.14 -13.55 1.13
N ALA A 572 37.48 -14.11 -0.04
CA ALA A 572 38.22 -15.36 -0.13
C ALA A 572 39.58 -15.26 0.57
N PHE A 573 40.20 -14.08 0.62
CA PHE A 573 41.46 -13.88 1.33
C PHE A 573 41.25 -13.56 2.83
N GLU A 574 40.25 -12.74 3.15
CA GLU A 574 40.02 -12.22 4.50
C GLU A 574 39.37 -13.23 5.47
N PHE A 575 38.49 -14.12 4.99
CA PHE A 575 37.64 -14.97 5.84
C PHE A 575 38.05 -16.44 5.86
N GLN A 576 39.32 -16.75 5.59
CA GLN A 576 39.84 -18.14 5.66
C GLN A 576 39.57 -18.79 7.02
N ASP A 577 39.68 -18.02 8.12
CA ASP A 577 39.36 -18.48 9.47
C ASP A 577 37.92 -18.97 9.64
N VAL A 578 36.98 -18.45 8.84
CA VAL A 578 35.57 -18.89 8.84
C VAL A 578 35.38 -20.13 7.98
N PHE A 579 36.13 -20.26 6.88
CA PHE A 579 35.98 -21.38 5.95
C PHE A 579 36.57 -22.70 6.47
N GLU A 580 37.45 -22.61 7.45
CA GLU A 580 38.07 -23.75 8.14
C GLU A 580 37.23 -24.29 9.30
N GLU A 581 36.11 -23.65 9.65
CA GLU A 581 35.24 -24.10 10.74
C GLU A 581 34.58 -25.45 10.42
N GLU A 582 34.63 -26.41 11.36
CA GLU A 582 33.87 -27.66 11.23
C GLU A 582 32.38 -27.40 11.49
N ILE A 583 31.53 -27.83 10.56
CA ILE A 583 30.09 -27.63 10.62
C ILE A 583 29.34 -28.95 10.41
N GLU A 584 28.26 -29.13 11.17
CA GLU A 584 27.41 -30.31 11.08
C GLU A 584 26.54 -30.28 9.81
N PRO A 585 26.35 -31.42 9.12
CA PRO A 585 25.41 -31.51 8.00
C PRO A 585 23.99 -31.14 8.44
N VAL A 586 23.30 -30.33 7.64
CA VAL A 586 21.89 -29.97 7.88
C VAL A 586 21.02 -30.66 6.84
N GLY A 587 20.05 -31.46 7.29
CA GLY A 587 19.11 -32.15 6.40
C GLY A 587 19.75 -33.22 5.50
N GLY A 588 20.90 -33.78 5.88
CA GLY A 588 21.61 -34.79 5.09
C GLY A 588 22.40 -34.24 3.89
N VAL A 589 22.41 -32.92 3.68
CA VAL A 589 23.22 -32.25 2.65
C VAL A 589 24.56 -31.83 3.25
N ALA A 590 25.66 -32.16 2.58
CA ALA A 590 26.98 -31.67 2.95
C ALA A 590 27.03 -30.15 2.79
N LYS A 591 27.23 -29.45 3.91
CA LYS A 591 27.31 -27.99 3.96
C LYS A 591 28.77 -27.53 3.96
N VAL A 592 29.01 -26.32 3.49
CA VAL A 592 30.33 -25.65 3.55
C VAL A 592 30.22 -24.33 4.33
N PRO A 593 31.16 -24.04 5.25
CA PRO A 593 31.14 -22.79 5.99
C PRO A 593 31.32 -21.62 5.04
N SER A 594 30.48 -20.61 5.20
CA SER A 594 30.37 -19.53 4.22
C SER A 594 30.15 -18.18 4.88
N VAL A 595 30.53 -17.12 4.19
CA VAL A 595 30.17 -15.74 4.53
C VAL A 595 29.21 -15.19 3.49
N ALA A 596 28.24 -14.41 3.94
CA ALA A 596 27.41 -13.57 3.09
C ALA A 596 27.93 -12.13 3.10
N LEU A 597 28.01 -11.51 1.93
CA LEU A 597 28.51 -10.15 1.75
C LEU A 597 27.41 -9.32 1.08
N ILE A 598 27.13 -8.14 1.64
CA ILE A 598 26.30 -7.14 0.98
C ILE A 598 27.13 -5.87 0.77
N ASP A 599 27.43 -5.53 -0.47
CA ASP A 599 28.05 -4.25 -0.83
C ASP A 599 27.02 -3.31 -1.44
N ALA A 600 26.60 -2.28 -0.68
CA ALA A 600 25.59 -1.34 -1.12
C ALA A 600 26.20 0.04 -1.41
N GLY A 601 26.26 0.39 -2.70
CA GLY A 601 26.81 1.62 -3.24
C GLY A 601 25.75 2.70 -3.51
N ALA A 602 26.10 3.67 -4.37
CA ALA A 602 25.18 4.73 -4.77
C ALA A 602 24.14 4.26 -5.80
N SER A 603 24.57 3.50 -6.81
CA SER A 603 23.69 3.01 -7.89
C SER A 603 23.32 1.53 -7.81
N SER A 604 24.12 0.71 -7.13
CA SER A 604 23.97 -0.74 -7.12
C SER A 604 24.18 -1.32 -5.72
N THR A 605 23.61 -2.50 -5.50
CA THR A 605 23.79 -3.33 -4.31
C THR A 605 24.16 -4.74 -4.76
N ARG A 606 25.24 -5.29 -4.21
CA ARG A 606 25.77 -6.61 -4.55
C ARG A 606 25.56 -7.55 -3.38
N LEU A 607 25.06 -8.74 -3.66
CA LEU A 607 25.01 -9.86 -2.73
C LEU A 607 26.02 -10.91 -3.20
N ALA A 608 26.83 -11.44 -2.29
CA ALA A 608 27.70 -12.56 -2.57
C ALA A 608 27.69 -13.58 -1.43
N PHE A 609 27.76 -14.86 -1.79
CA PHE A 609 28.07 -15.97 -0.89
C PHE A 609 29.46 -16.49 -1.25
N VAL A 610 30.31 -16.68 -0.25
CA VAL A 610 31.69 -17.10 -0.44
C VAL A 610 32.03 -18.18 0.60
N SER A 611 32.56 -19.31 0.14
CA SER A 611 33.22 -20.34 0.95
C SER A 611 34.67 -20.53 0.48
N ALA A 612 35.39 -21.54 0.99
CA ALA A 612 36.75 -21.84 0.55
C ALA A 612 36.87 -22.00 -0.99
N GLU A 613 35.98 -22.81 -1.59
CA GLU A 613 36.04 -23.13 -3.02
C GLU A 613 34.88 -22.57 -3.84
N HIS A 614 33.75 -22.26 -3.20
CA HIS A 614 32.53 -21.87 -3.91
C HIS A 614 32.32 -20.35 -3.80
N CYS A 615 31.69 -19.79 -4.81
CA CYS A 615 31.09 -18.48 -4.71
C CYS A 615 29.87 -18.36 -5.60
N TRP A 616 28.97 -17.50 -5.18
CA TRP A 616 27.83 -17.06 -5.94
C TRP A 616 27.65 -15.57 -5.68
N TYR A 617 27.22 -14.82 -6.69
CA TYR A 617 26.89 -13.41 -6.48
C TYR A 617 25.83 -12.92 -7.46
N TRP A 618 25.17 -11.86 -7.03
CA TRP A 618 24.20 -11.13 -7.84
C TRP A 618 24.32 -9.63 -7.61
N THR A 619 24.02 -8.85 -8.64
CA THR A 619 23.97 -7.38 -8.55
C THR A 619 22.56 -6.88 -8.80
N ILE A 620 22.09 -6.00 -7.93
CA ILE A 620 20.84 -5.27 -8.07
C ILE A 620 21.21 -3.83 -8.45
N ASP A 621 20.63 -3.32 -9.54
CA ASP A 621 20.77 -1.92 -9.94
C ASP A 621 19.88 -1.01 -9.08
N SER A 622 20.14 -1.01 -7.78
CA SER A 622 19.49 -0.19 -6.77
C SER A 622 20.50 0.14 -5.68
N GLY A 623 20.61 1.42 -5.33
CA GLY A 623 21.57 1.91 -4.34
C GLY A 623 21.07 3.16 -3.63
N SER A 624 21.93 3.76 -2.80
CA SER A 624 21.52 4.87 -1.93
C SER A 624 21.16 6.19 -2.63
N GLU A 625 21.44 6.34 -3.93
CA GLU A 625 20.99 7.49 -4.72
C GLU A 625 19.45 7.56 -4.81
N GLU A 626 18.75 6.42 -4.69
CA GLU A 626 17.29 6.40 -4.55
C GLU A 626 16.83 7.08 -3.25
N LEU A 627 17.55 6.84 -2.15
CA LEU A 627 17.25 7.46 -0.85
C LEU A 627 17.48 8.97 -0.90
N THR A 628 18.60 9.38 -1.51
CA THR A 628 18.94 10.80 -1.72
C THR A 628 17.90 11.48 -2.60
N SER A 629 17.46 10.84 -3.68
CA SER A 629 16.43 11.39 -4.59
C SER A 629 15.07 11.54 -3.91
N VAL A 630 14.67 10.58 -3.08
CA VAL A 630 13.42 10.66 -2.30
C VAL A 630 13.49 11.82 -1.29
N LEU A 631 14.60 11.93 -0.56
CA LEU A 631 14.80 13.02 0.40
C LEU A 631 14.85 14.39 -0.29
N ALA A 632 15.52 14.53 -1.42
CA ALA A 632 15.57 15.78 -2.19
C ALA A 632 14.16 16.26 -2.56
N ARG A 633 13.32 15.34 -3.06
CA ARG A 633 11.93 15.64 -3.43
C ARG A 633 11.09 16.08 -2.23
N ILE A 634 11.16 15.36 -1.11
CA ILE A 634 10.30 15.61 0.05
C ILE A 634 10.75 16.85 0.84
N SER A 635 12.06 17.05 0.96
CA SER A 635 12.63 18.22 1.63
C SER A 635 12.67 19.48 0.74
N GLN A 636 12.38 19.33 -0.55
CA GLN A 636 12.50 20.39 -1.55
C GLN A 636 13.91 21.01 -1.57
N GLN A 637 14.94 20.17 -1.45
CA GLN A 637 16.35 20.54 -1.42
C GLN A 637 17.09 20.01 -2.65
N THR A 638 18.30 20.51 -2.88
CA THR A 638 19.23 19.95 -3.87
C THR A 638 19.64 18.52 -3.49
N LYS A 639 20.18 17.75 -4.45
CA LYS A 639 20.67 16.38 -4.15
C LYS A 639 21.86 16.39 -3.20
N GLU A 640 22.67 17.44 -3.26
CA GLU A 640 23.82 17.68 -2.37
C GLU A 640 23.37 17.90 -0.92
N GLU A 641 22.33 18.71 -0.72
CA GLU A 641 21.73 18.93 0.60
C GLU A 641 21.01 17.69 1.12
N ALA A 642 20.27 16.99 0.24
CA ALA A 642 19.60 15.75 0.58
C ALA A 642 20.59 14.64 0.99
N GLU A 643 21.77 14.57 0.38
CA GLU A 643 22.82 13.64 0.78
C GLU A 643 23.29 13.90 2.22
N LYS A 644 23.47 15.18 2.58
CA LYS A 644 23.82 15.58 3.96
C LYS A 644 22.72 15.18 4.95
N LEU A 645 21.45 15.34 4.57
CA LEU A 645 20.29 14.92 5.38
C LEU A 645 20.19 13.39 5.49
N LYS A 646 20.47 12.63 4.43
CA LYS A 646 20.55 11.16 4.46
C LYS A 646 21.61 10.67 5.46
N CYS A 647 22.77 11.30 5.45
CA CYS A 647 23.89 11.00 6.37
C CYS A 647 23.64 11.50 7.80
N ASN A 648 22.73 12.47 7.98
CA ASN A 648 22.39 13.05 9.26
C ASN A 648 20.88 13.33 9.39
N PRO A 649 20.03 12.30 9.56
CA PRO A 649 18.59 12.49 9.67
C PRO A 649 18.17 13.28 10.92
N ALA A 650 19.05 13.38 11.93
CA ALA A 650 18.83 14.27 13.06
C ALA A 650 18.75 15.76 12.65
N ALA A 651 19.21 16.15 11.46
CA ALA A 651 19.05 17.52 10.96
C ALA A 651 17.73 17.77 10.22
N LEU A 652 16.91 16.75 9.95
CA LEU A 652 15.64 16.91 9.25
C LEU A 652 14.68 17.80 10.06
N PRO A 653 13.97 18.77 9.48
CA PRO A 653 13.01 19.57 10.23
C PRO A 653 11.83 18.72 10.73
N LYS A 654 11.37 17.75 9.92
CA LYS A 654 10.24 16.86 10.23
C LYS A 654 10.62 15.39 9.99
N PRO A 655 11.53 14.79 10.79
CA PRO A 655 12.03 13.44 10.52
C PRO A 655 10.92 12.37 10.52
N ALA A 656 9.87 12.55 11.32
CA ALA A 656 8.74 11.62 11.35
C ALA A 656 8.07 11.46 9.97
N ASP A 657 7.93 12.55 9.22
CA ASP A 657 7.27 12.54 7.91
C ASP A 657 8.28 12.35 6.77
N MET A 658 9.48 12.93 6.92
CA MET A 658 10.48 12.96 5.86
C MET A 658 11.27 11.66 5.75
N TYR A 659 11.39 10.88 6.83
CA TYR A 659 12.17 9.64 6.84
C TYR A 659 11.34 8.40 6.52
N ASP A 660 10.01 8.42 6.69
CA ASP A 660 9.14 7.28 6.37
C ASP A 660 9.32 6.79 4.90
N PRO A 661 9.34 7.67 3.88
CA PRO A 661 9.61 7.23 2.50
C PRO A 661 11.01 6.64 2.28
N VAL A 662 12.00 7.02 3.11
CA VAL A 662 13.33 6.39 3.10
C VAL A 662 13.24 4.96 3.64
N GLU A 663 12.51 4.75 4.73
CA GLU A 663 12.30 3.42 5.31
C GLU A 663 11.54 2.48 4.35
N GLN A 664 10.56 3.00 3.61
CA GLN A 664 9.87 2.25 2.57
C GLN A 664 10.82 1.78 1.45
N LYS A 665 11.78 2.62 1.06
CA LYS A 665 12.82 2.24 0.07
C LYS A 665 13.76 1.18 0.61
N LEU A 666 14.15 1.24 1.88
CA LEU A 666 14.94 0.20 2.53
C LEU A 666 14.18 -1.13 2.59
N ALA A 667 12.89 -1.11 2.92
CA ALA A 667 12.04 -2.30 2.91
C ALA A 667 11.90 -2.91 1.50
N ALA A 668 11.76 -2.07 0.47
CA ALA A 668 11.74 -2.53 -0.92
C ALA A 668 13.08 -3.12 -1.39
N LEU A 669 14.22 -2.60 -0.91
CA LEU A 669 15.53 -3.21 -1.15
C LEU A 669 15.63 -4.58 -0.44
N ARG A 670 15.20 -4.66 0.83
CA ARG A 670 15.15 -5.92 1.59
C ARG A 670 14.37 -7.00 0.86
N GLY A 671 13.14 -6.74 0.44
CA GLY A 671 12.32 -7.75 -0.25
C GLY A 671 12.95 -8.24 -1.55
N ARG A 672 13.70 -7.37 -2.27
CA ARG A 672 14.47 -7.77 -3.45
C ARG A 672 15.66 -8.66 -3.09
N LEU A 673 16.40 -8.32 -2.03
CA LEU A 673 17.52 -9.12 -1.53
C LEU A 673 17.05 -10.49 -1.02
N GLU A 674 15.96 -10.55 -0.25
CA GLU A 674 15.40 -11.82 0.27
C GLU A 674 15.03 -12.76 -0.87
N ARG A 675 14.37 -12.26 -1.92
CA ARG A 675 14.04 -13.07 -3.10
C ARG A 675 15.29 -13.61 -3.81
N ILE A 676 16.25 -12.75 -4.09
CA ILE A 676 17.49 -13.11 -4.81
C ILE A 676 18.36 -14.06 -3.99
N ALA A 677 18.45 -13.84 -2.68
CA ALA A 677 19.15 -14.74 -1.77
C ALA A 677 18.46 -16.10 -1.66
N GLY A 678 17.13 -16.13 -1.61
CA GLY A 678 16.36 -17.37 -1.61
C GLY A 678 16.58 -18.21 -2.88
N GLU A 679 16.57 -17.56 -4.05
CA GLU A 679 16.92 -18.19 -5.33
C GLU A 679 18.38 -18.69 -5.31
N GLY A 680 19.33 -17.83 -4.94
CA GLY A 680 20.76 -18.18 -4.91
C GLY A 680 21.12 -19.31 -3.94
N LEU A 681 20.58 -19.30 -2.71
CA LEU A 681 20.81 -20.36 -1.72
C LEU A 681 20.05 -21.65 -2.08
N GLY A 682 18.88 -21.54 -2.73
CA GLY A 682 18.14 -22.71 -3.21
C GLY A 682 18.86 -23.44 -4.35
N GLU A 683 19.47 -22.70 -5.29
CA GLU A 683 20.30 -23.29 -6.35
C GLU A 683 21.66 -23.80 -5.84
N ASN A 684 22.10 -23.30 -4.67
CA ASN A 684 23.41 -23.57 -4.10
C ASN A 684 23.29 -24.01 -2.63
N GLU A 685 22.53 -25.08 -2.37
CA GLU A 685 22.21 -25.54 -1.02
C GLU A 685 23.43 -25.92 -0.17
N HIS A 686 24.62 -26.05 -0.77
CA HIS A 686 25.85 -26.34 -0.03
C HIS A 686 26.28 -25.17 0.88
N PHE A 687 25.95 -23.91 0.56
CA PHE A 687 26.33 -22.79 1.41
C PHE A 687 25.66 -22.84 2.79
N GLN A 688 26.45 -22.72 3.86
CA GLN A 688 25.97 -22.45 5.20
C GLN A 688 26.61 -21.17 5.73
N VAL A 689 25.81 -20.10 5.74
CA VAL A 689 26.26 -18.76 6.12
C VAL A 689 26.47 -18.69 7.64
N GLN A 690 27.72 -18.55 8.05
CA GLN A 690 28.13 -18.36 9.44
C GLN A 690 28.15 -16.89 9.85
N GLN A 691 28.43 -15.98 8.90
CA GLN A 691 28.58 -14.55 9.15
C GLN A 691 28.06 -13.72 7.97
N THR A 692 27.45 -12.57 8.26
CA THR A 692 26.97 -11.62 7.25
C THR A 692 27.66 -10.26 7.40
N TRP A 693 28.32 -9.80 6.34
CA TRP A 693 29.11 -8.57 6.35
C TRP A 693 28.60 -7.54 5.34
N CYS A 694 28.42 -6.30 5.80
CA CYS A 694 27.96 -5.18 5.01
C CYS A 694 29.14 -4.27 4.62
N PHE A 695 29.14 -3.81 3.37
CA PHE A 695 30.14 -2.98 2.71
C PHE A 695 29.45 -1.89 1.90
N GLY A 696 30.23 -0.91 1.43
CA GLY A 696 29.70 0.25 0.74
C GLY A 696 29.00 1.20 1.72
N GLY A 697 28.86 2.47 1.35
CA GLY A 697 28.32 3.45 2.30
C GLY A 697 26.84 3.70 2.22
N ALA A 698 26.08 3.01 1.37
CA ALA A 698 24.65 2.94 1.61
C ALA A 698 24.37 2.28 2.97
N CYS A 699 25.19 1.29 3.37
CA CYS A 699 25.10 0.62 4.67
C CYS A 699 25.37 1.55 5.87
N LEU A 700 25.92 2.75 5.65
CA LEU A 700 26.13 3.77 6.68
C LEU A 700 24.87 4.63 6.93
N ALA A 701 23.85 4.54 6.06
CA ALA A 701 22.60 5.25 6.27
C ALA A 701 21.92 4.77 7.56
N HIS A 702 21.27 5.69 8.26
CA HIS A 702 20.58 5.38 9.51
C HIS A 702 19.53 4.28 9.31
N ALA A 703 19.49 3.33 10.24
CA ALA A 703 18.63 2.15 10.21
C ALA A 703 18.85 1.19 9.03
N TRP A 704 19.87 1.36 8.19
CA TRP A 704 20.07 0.48 7.02
C TRP A 704 20.26 -0.98 7.44
N ILE A 705 21.19 -1.28 8.36
CA ILE A 705 21.42 -2.67 8.81
C ILE A 705 20.15 -3.22 9.47
N ARG A 706 19.56 -2.46 10.39
CA ARG A 706 18.31 -2.81 11.08
C ARG A 706 17.20 -3.20 10.12
N ARG A 707 16.92 -2.35 9.13
CA ARG A 707 15.78 -2.47 8.22
C ARG A 707 16.04 -3.47 7.10
N VAL A 708 17.29 -3.58 6.62
CA VAL A 708 17.64 -4.37 5.43
C VAL A 708 18.12 -5.78 5.80
N MET A 709 18.88 -5.94 6.88
CA MET A 709 19.63 -7.18 7.14
C MET A 709 19.10 -8.03 8.28
N LEU A 710 18.41 -7.45 9.26
CA LEU A 710 18.03 -8.20 10.45
C LEU A 710 16.82 -9.09 10.20
N ALA A 711 16.85 -10.28 10.78
CA ALA A 711 15.68 -11.13 10.89
C ALA A 711 14.56 -10.40 11.64
N ALA A 712 13.30 -10.70 11.30
CA ALA A 712 12.20 -10.23 12.11
C ALA A 712 12.36 -10.81 13.52
N THR A 713 12.31 -9.97 14.54
CA THR A 713 12.26 -10.43 15.94
C THR A 713 10.97 -11.21 16.10
N SER A 714 11.09 -12.51 16.37
CA SER A 714 9.97 -13.43 16.63
C SER A 714 9.16 -13.03 17.85
#